data_AF-A0A3C1W2P0-F1
#
_entry.id   AF-A0A3C1W2P0-F1
#
_cell.length_a   1.000
_cell.length_b   1.000
_cell.length_c   1.000
_cell.angle_alpha   90.00
_cell.angle_beta   90.00
_cell.angle_gamma   90.00
#
_symmetry.space_group_name_H-M   'P 1'
#
loop_
_entity.id
_entity.type
_entity.pdbx_description
1 polymer ?
#
loop_
_entity_poly.entity_id
_entity_poly.type
_entity_poly.pdbx_seq_one_letter_code
_entity_poly.pdbx_strand_id
1 'polypeptide(L)'
;MHAAMTTTKDRGRRGFSLVTTVTILVLLSLIAIGLLSLSAVTLRSSTSELAQLEAQSNARLALMVAIGELQAHLGPDQRVSAEAGVLDKEPDPYNAAGIQGIRHPHWVGVWSTEWVPPGSDGVNKSPWVRDDDEGGLSDQRFTGAAGRGFDRERDILSYLISGNEGGRAELGVDLIEAEAWEGDQIELVGDGTVSTTEEYVVAPRVSTRNDQNRVTGGYAYWIGDLGVRANVAMVDAYNLDDPARGPNPDGMERILNPQDTAAKQLDGINNDLTDEEVRKLISRKTVELTDGVPSRENALRKKQAFHHLTTQSKAVLCNVRQGGLLRDLTAYIHDRRGTIRDLRADGRIVSQGIDNLDNMIGPANANVAREQGTTWGRTKYRDIAPTFSLVRNWALAGRALQYAEEDTAMVDPAPPTAEDIANGTLRGMNDGVNVYDGGNLRPASFLPFVEPNLFPVMTEASVYYNLATYPQSENNPSSGNVLRVCIYPRVALWNPYNVALNLHNMCATMFVNGNKDVRITYSDRTTRTNVPIPFGRGSTRVGARASGADPSPGHYVGWLLVKLQPTTIQPGETLVFSPMRTAEYQTFQVDRNVLSSSVAPDPSIYFYQDMQATHAKQPTSFVEFPGPGNQSGGDNYMMSLKSAGRQRTFNDSSFNSMQSIVYANTSLQAGGSDELPVQWASGRGRQPEPRVHRLANSRDRLPGTAIPDTRTRDGFRIRWWDEHRSNILGSGQLRGQPQHLKTSVIGTWNPRAAYFCRNPWDNITDLPPHFYGMYTRDLFDQRVSWQNMMPRSVDGKNVSWPFGEPLGAPDDGVVLFDVPREEIGIPSLGFLRHLKLSEFGWHPSYAVGNSLVDPRVGRLHTSPVLRTSQE
;
A
#
# COMPACT_ATOMS: atom_id res chain seq x y z
N MET A 1 -115.04 68.86 -28.80
CA MET A 1 -115.93 68.42 -29.90
C MET A 1 -115.93 66.90 -29.93
N HIS A 2 -117.12 66.32 -30.11
CA HIS A 2 -117.45 64.90 -30.34
C HIS A 2 -116.46 64.18 -31.30
N ALA A 3 -116.34 62.85 -31.36
CA ALA A 3 -117.34 61.81 -31.15
C ALA A 3 -116.67 60.46 -30.92
N ALA A 4 -117.40 59.56 -30.27
CA ALA A 4 -117.17 58.13 -30.30
C ALA A 4 -117.48 57.54 -31.69
N MET A 5 -116.80 56.45 -32.06
CA MET A 5 -117.36 55.47 -32.99
C MET A 5 -116.91 54.05 -32.58
N THR A 6 -117.89 53.17 -32.60
CA THR A 6 -117.91 51.78 -32.14
C THR A 6 -117.54 50.79 -33.24
N THR A 7 -117.37 49.52 -32.81
CA THR A 7 -117.39 48.24 -33.57
C THR A 7 -116.01 47.78 -34.10
N THR A 8 -115.60 46.51 -34.11
CA THR A 8 -116.26 45.20 -34.02
C THR A 8 -115.30 44.14 -33.43
N LYS A 9 -115.88 43.03 -32.99
CA LYS A 9 -115.26 41.82 -32.43
C LYS A 9 -114.45 41.07 -33.51
N ASP A 10 -113.21 40.71 -33.24
CA ASP A 10 -112.54 39.63 -33.97
C ASP A 10 -111.77 38.68 -33.03
N ARG A 11 -111.97 37.37 -33.25
CA ARG A 11 -111.38 36.28 -32.46
C ARG A 11 -109.99 35.99 -33.02
N GLY A 12 -108.95 36.59 -32.45
CA GLY A 12 -107.55 36.36 -32.82
C GLY A 12 -106.65 35.86 -31.68
N ARG A 13 -106.40 34.54 -31.66
CA ARG A 13 -105.22 33.80 -31.12
C ARG A 13 -104.61 34.24 -29.76
N ARG A 14 -105.02 33.57 -28.68
CA ARG A 14 -104.42 33.62 -27.32
C ARG A 14 -103.03 32.93 -27.17
N GLY A 15 -102.24 32.79 -28.25
CA GLY A 15 -100.95 32.07 -28.23
C GLY A 15 -99.69 32.95 -28.26
N PHE A 16 -99.74 34.15 -28.86
CA PHE A 16 -98.52 34.90 -29.22
C PHE A 16 -97.84 35.61 -28.03
N SER A 17 -98.61 36.14 -27.07
CA SER A 17 -98.09 36.80 -25.85
C SER A 17 -97.45 35.82 -24.85
N LEU A 18 -97.97 34.59 -24.76
CA LEU A 18 -97.38 33.53 -23.93
C LEU A 18 -96.08 33.00 -24.56
N VAL A 19 -96.04 32.85 -25.88
CA VAL A 19 -94.81 32.41 -26.57
C VAL A 19 -93.70 33.46 -26.41
N THR A 20 -93.97 34.76 -26.59
CA THR A 20 -92.94 35.82 -26.41
C THR A 20 -92.45 35.91 -24.97
N THR A 21 -93.33 35.86 -23.97
CA THR A 21 -92.92 35.89 -22.55
C THR A 21 -92.15 34.63 -22.14
N VAL A 22 -92.54 33.45 -22.61
CA VAL A 22 -91.77 32.21 -22.39
C VAL A 22 -90.42 32.27 -23.10
N THR A 23 -90.31 32.75 -24.35
CA THR A 23 -89.00 32.92 -25.00
C THR A 23 -88.12 33.96 -24.31
N ILE A 24 -88.67 35.06 -23.80
CA ILE A 24 -87.89 36.07 -23.06
C ILE A 24 -87.44 35.53 -21.71
N LEU A 25 -88.31 34.82 -20.98
CA LEU A 25 -87.95 34.16 -19.72
C LEU A 25 -86.90 33.06 -19.93
N VAL A 26 -87.02 32.26 -20.99
CA VAL A 26 -86.03 31.24 -21.37
C VAL A 26 -84.71 31.89 -21.77
N LEU A 27 -84.73 32.99 -22.52
CA LEU A 27 -83.53 33.74 -22.90
C LEU A 27 -82.85 34.37 -21.68
N LEU A 28 -83.61 35.01 -20.78
CA LEU A 28 -83.10 35.56 -19.52
C LEU A 28 -82.54 34.46 -18.61
N SER A 29 -83.19 33.29 -18.57
CA SER A 29 -82.73 32.14 -17.80
C SER A 29 -81.43 31.56 -18.39
N LEU A 30 -81.31 31.47 -19.71
CA LEU A 30 -80.08 31.05 -20.40
C LEU A 30 -78.92 32.02 -20.15
N ILE A 31 -79.18 33.33 -20.19
CA ILE A 31 -78.18 34.35 -19.89
C ILE A 31 -77.76 34.28 -18.42
N ALA A 32 -78.71 34.12 -17.49
CA ALA A 32 -78.43 33.98 -16.06
C ALA A 32 -77.58 32.73 -15.76
N ILE A 33 -77.92 31.59 -16.37
CA ILE A 33 -77.15 30.34 -16.24
C ILE A 33 -75.75 30.47 -16.86
N GLY A 34 -75.63 31.13 -18.02
CA GLY A 34 -74.33 31.40 -18.66
C GLY A 34 -73.41 32.27 -17.80
N LEU A 35 -73.95 33.33 -17.20
CA LEU A 35 -73.20 34.21 -16.29
C LEU A 35 -72.84 33.52 -14.97
N LEU A 36 -73.73 32.70 -14.40
CA LEU A 36 -73.43 31.88 -13.22
C LEU A 36 -72.32 30.86 -13.48
N SER A 37 -72.35 30.22 -14.65
CA SER A 37 -71.30 29.27 -15.07
C SER A 37 -69.95 29.96 -15.22
N LEU A 38 -69.91 31.13 -15.87
CA LEU A 38 -68.68 31.92 -16.03
C LEU A 38 -68.14 32.41 -14.69
N SER A 39 -69.01 32.88 -13.78
CA SER A 39 -68.62 33.27 -12.42
C SER A 39 -68.09 32.09 -11.61
N ALA A 40 -68.68 30.89 -11.74
CA ALA A 40 -68.18 29.69 -11.07
C ALA A 40 -66.82 29.21 -11.63
N VAL A 41 -66.61 29.33 -12.95
CA VAL A 41 -65.32 29.00 -13.60
C VAL A 41 -64.24 30.01 -13.20
N THR A 42 -64.54 31.30 -13.21
CA THR A 42 -63.60 32.36 -12.80
C THR A 42 -63.23 32.26 -11.33
N LEU A 43 -64.19 31.98 -10.44
CA LEU A 43 -63.92 31.68 -9.03
C LEU A 43 -62.98 30.48 -8.86
N ARG A 44 -63.24 29.37 -9.57
CA ARG A 44 -62.34 28.20 -9.53
C ARG A 44 -60.94 28.50 -10.05
N SER A 45 -60.82 29.26 -11.15
CA SER A 45 -59.54 29.71 -11.70
C SER A 45 -58.79 30.57 -10.69
N SER A 46 -59.46 31.55 -10.09
CA SER A 46 -58.87 32.45 -9.10
C SER A 46 -58.43 31.70 -7.83
N THR A 47 -59.22 30.74 -7.34
CA THR A 47 -58.81 29.89 -6.22
C THR A 47 -57.62 29.01 -6.56
N SER A 48 -57.53 28.52 -7.80
CA SER A 48 -56.40 27.73 -8.27
C SER A 48 -55.13 28.57 -8.40
N GLU A 49 -55.23 29.78 -8.94
CA GLU A 49 -54.12 30.74 -9.04
C GLU A 49 -53.61 31.14 -7.66
N LEU A 50 -54.51 31.42 -6.72
CA LEU A 50 -54.15 31.78 -5.35
C LEU A 50 -53.44 30.62 -4.64
N ALA A 51 -53.97 29.40 -4.75
CA ALA A 51 -53.32 28.20 -4.21
C ALA A 51 -51.94 27.94 -4.87
N GLN A 52 -51.81 28.20 -6.17
CA GLN A 52 -50.53 28.08 -6.88
C GLN A 52 -49.51 29.13 -6.41
N LEU A 53 -49.93 30.37 -6.20
CA LEU A 53 -49.08 31.44 -5.66
C LEU A 53 -48.63 31.11 -4.23
N GLU A 54 -49.53 30.60 -3.38
CA GLU A 54 -49.20 30.14 -2.04
C GLU A 54 -48.20 28.98 -2.07
N ALA A 55 -48.42 27.98 -2.93
CA ALA A 55 -47.49 26.87 -3.11
C ALA A 55 -46.10 27.33 -3.59
N GLN A 56 -46.04 28.29 -4.53
CA GLN A 56 -44.77 28.88 -4.98
C GLN A 56 -44.07 29.66 -3.85
N SER A 57 -44.82 30.40 -3.04
CA SER A 57 -44.28 31.11 -1.88
C SER A 57 -43.72 30.13 -0.85
N ASN A 58 -44.46 29.06 -0.55
CA ASN A 58 -44.03 27.99 0.35
C ASN A 58 -42.78 27.27 -0.18
N ALA A 59 -42.70 27.01 -1.49
CA ALA A 59 -41.52 26.41 -2.11
C ALA A 59 -40.28 27.32 -2.03
N ARG A 60 -40.45 28.64 -2.21
CA ARG A 60 -39.35 29.60 -2.01
C ARG A 60 -38.88 29.66 -0.56
N LEU A 61 -39.81 29.62 0.39
CA LEU A 61 -39.48 29.51 1.80
C LEU A 61 -38.69 28.22 2.06
N ALA A 62 -39.17 27.08 1.56
CA ALA A 62 -38.49 25.79 1.67
C ALA A 62 -37.06 25.85 1.15
N LEU A 63 -36.84 26.47 -0.02
CA LEU A 63 -35.50 26.63 -0.59
C LEU A 63 -34.58 27.51 0.27
N MET A 64 -35.10 28.63 0.80
CA MET A 64 -34.31 29.49 1.69
C MET A 64 -33.93 28.77 2.98
N VAL A 65 -34.88 28.02 3.57
CA VAL A 65 -34.64 27.19 4.75
C VAL A 65 -33.62 26.10 4.45
N ALA A 66 -33.79 25.34 3.36
CA ALA A 66 -32.87 24.30 2.94
C ALA A 66 -31.44 24.83 2.76
N ILE A 67 -31.25 25.98 2.12
CA ILE A 67 -29.92 26.61 1.99
C ILE A 67 -29.35 26.99 3.36
N GLY A 68 -30.18 27.52 4.26
CA GLY A 68 -29.78 27.85 5.62
C GLY A 68 -29.33 26.62 6.42
N GLU A 69 -30.10 25.54 6.38
CA GLU A 69 -29.79 24.27 7.04
C GLU A 69 -28.53 23.62 6.44
N LEU A 70 -28.38 23.65 5.12
CA LEU A 70 -27.18 23.18 4.43
C LEU A 70 -25.94 23.95 4.91
N GLN A 71 -26.01 25.28 4.99
CA GLN A 71 -24.91 26.13 5.46
C GLN A 71 -24.63 25.93 6.95
N ALA A 72 -25.65 25.74 7.78
CA ALA A 72 -25.48 25.51 9.21
C ALA A 72 -24.82 24.16 9.50
N HIS A 73 -25.24 23.10 8.79
CA HIS A 73 -24.80 21.74 9.07
C HIS A 73 -23.57 21.29 8.27
N LEU A 74 -23.43 21.70 7.00
CA LEU A 74 -22.29 21.36 6.11
C LEU A 74 -21.36 22.55 5.80
N GLY A 75 -21.59 23.73 6.38
CA GLY A 75 -20.68 24.88 6.23
C GLY A 75 -19.33 24.73 6.93
N PRO A 76 -19.24 24.17 8.16
CA PRO A 76 -17.95 23.91 8.81
C PRO A 76 -17.12 22.85 8.08
N ASP A 77 -15.79 23.03 7.98
CA ASP A 77 -14.89 22.11 7.27
C ASP A 77 -14.89 20.68 7.81
N GLN A 78 -15.19 20.50 9.11
CA GLN A 78 -15.17 19.20 9.80
C GLN A 78 -16.56 18.55 9.82
N ARG A 79 -17.10 18.34 8.62
CA ARG A 79 -18.40 17.72 8.39
C ARG A 79 -18.30 16.70 7.26
N VAL A 80 -19.08 15.63 7.38
CA VAL A 80 -19.24 14.62 6.32
C VAL A 80 -20.71 14.31 6.13
N SER A 81 -21.13 14.10 4.89
CA SER A 81 -22.47 13.67 4.51
C SER A 81 -22.45 12.26 3.95
N ALA A 82 -23.57 11.56 4.10
CA ALA A 82 -23.85 10.30 3.41
C ALA A 82 -25.36 10.08 3.33
N GLU A 83 -25.79 9.36 2.30
CA GLU A 83 -27.16 8.86 2.21
C GLU A 83 -27.43 7.80 3.30
N ALA A 84 -28.64 7.78 3.86
CA ALA A 84 -29.07 6.86 4.92
C ALA A 84 -28.91 5.38 4.53
N GLY A 85 -28.86 5.08 3.24
CA GLY A 85 -28.54 3.75 2.71
C GLY A 85 -27.22 3.16 3.22
N VAL A 86 -26.27 4.00 3.67
CA VAL A 86 -25.02 3.52 4.30
C VAL A 86 -25.26 2.78 5.63
N LEU A 87 -26.44 2.93 6.21
CA LEU A 87 -26.88 2.30 7.46
C LEU A 87 -27.58 0.95 7.22
N ASP A 88 -27.48 0.38 6.01
CA ASP A 88 -28.03 -0.94 5.69
C ASP A 88 -27.62 -1.99 6.74
N LYS A 89 -28.63 -2.72 7.22
CA LYS A 89 -28.49 -3.77 8.23
C LYS A 89 -27.90 -5.07 7.65
N GLU A 90 -28.01 -5.30 6.33
CA GLU A 90 -27.47 -6.47 5.62
C GLU A 90 -26.65 -6.08 4.38
N PRO A 91 -25.41 -5.57 4.56
CA PRO A 91 -24.59 -5.04 3.46
C PRO A 91 -23.95 -6.10 2.54
N ASP A 92 -24.40 -7.38 2.52
CA ASP A 92 -23.77 -8.45 1.73
C ASP A 92 -24.09 -8.32 0.23
N PRO A 93 -23.11 -7.98 -0.63
CA PRO A 93 -23.34 -7.67 -2.04
C PRO A 93 -23.65 -8.88 -2.91
N TYR A 94 -23.49 -10.12 -2.42
CA TYR A 94 -23.62 -11.30 -3.28
C TYR A 94 -25.05 -11.82 -3.44
N ASN A 95 -25.95 -11.51 -2.50
CA ASN A 95 -27.31 -12.07 -2.47
C ASN A 95 -28.44 -11.03 -2.25
N ALA A 96 -28.13 -9.79 -1.86
CA ALA A 96 -29.14 -8.76 -1.63
C ALA A 96 -29.37 -7.89 -2.88
N ALA A 97 -30.61 -7.85 -3.38
CA ALA A 97 -31.03 -6.95 -4.45
C ALA A 97 -31.49 -5.60 -3.84
N GLY A 98 -30.55 -4.74 -3.47
CA GLY A 98 -30.81 -3.37 -2.99
C GLY A 98 -30.79 -3.20 -1.46
N ILE A 99 -30.90 -1.94 -1.01
CA ILE A 99 -30.77 -1.53 0.39
C ILE A 99 -31.89 -2.13 1.24
N GLN A 100 -31.55 -2.85 2.31
CA GLN A 100 -32.53 -3.51 3.18
C GLN A 100 -32.72 -2.78 4.52
N GLY A 101 -33.94 -2.80 5.05
CA GLY A 101 -34.24 -2.30 6.39
C GLY A 101 -34.29 -0.77 6.56
N ILE A 102 -33.92 0.01 5.53
CA ILE A 102 -33.97 1.48 5.55
C ILE A 102 -35.17 1.98 4.73
N ARG A 103 -36.12 2.67 5.37
CA ARG A 103 -37.33 3.21 4.70
C ARG A 103 -37.03 4.36 3.73
N HIS A 104 -36.05 5.19 4.08
CA HIS A 104 -35.71 6.40 3.34
C HIS A 104 -34.22 6.43 2.98
N PRO A 105 -33.77 5.55 2.06
CA PRO A 105 -32.34 5.36 1.78
C PRO A 105 -31.62 6.62 1.28
N HIS A 106 -32.33 7.52 0.57
CA HIS A 106 -31.75 8.73 -0.02
C HIS A 106 -31.79 9.98 0.87
N TRP A 107 -32.23 9.86 2.12
CA TRP A 107 -32.10 10.96 3.08
C TRP A 107 -30.64 11.17 3.43
N VAL A 108 -30.16 12.41 3.37
CA VAL A 108 -28.74 12.72 3.60
C VAL A 108 -28.52 13.07 5.06
N GLY A 109 -27.80 12.21 5.76
CA GLY A 109 -27.34 12.46 7.13
C GLY A 109 -26.05 13.28 7.13
N VAL A 110 -25.84 14.06 8.19
CA VAL A 110 -24.60 14.81 8.43
C VAL A 110 -23.98 14.35 9.74
N TRP A 111 -22.68 14.06 9.74
CA TRP A 111 -21.91 13.74 10.93
C TRP A 111 -20.84 14.80 11.20
N SER A 112 -20.51 14.98 12.46
CA SER A 112 -19.33 15.77 12.84
C SER A 112 -18.08 14.93 12.68
N THR A 113 -17.00 15.55 12.23
CA THR A 113 -15.63 14.99 12.32
C THR A 113 -14.75 15.85 13.23
N GLU A 114 -15.37 16.74 14.00
CA GLU A 114 -14.71 17.60 14.97
C GLU A 114 -14.02 16.73 16.03
N TRP A 115 -12.70 16.79 16.02
CA TRP A 115 -11.86 16.09 16.97
C TRP A 115 -11.59 16.96 18.19
N VAL A 116 -11.78 16.37 19.36
CA VAL A 116 -11.53 17.01 20.66
C VAL A 116 -10.31 16.34 21.30
N PRO A 117 -9.24 17.09 21.65
CA PRO A 117 -8.03 16.53 22.23
C PRO A 117 -8.28 15.79 23.56
N PRO A 118 -7.57 14.66 23.82
CA PRO A 118 -7.60 14.00 25.13
C PRO A 118 -7.31 14.99 26.27
N GLY A 119 -8.17 15.02 27.29
CA GLY A 119 -8.02 15.89 28.47
C GLY A 119 -8.68 17.27 28.37
N SER A 120 -9.44 17.54 27.31
CA SER A 120 -10.32 18.73 27.24
C SER A 120 -11.77 18.39 27.64
N ASP A 121 -12.51 19.39 28.14
CA ASP A 121 -13.87 19.22 28.72
C ASP A 121 -14.98 18.87 27.69
N GLY A 122 -14.61 18.49 26.46
CA GLY A 122 -15.53 18.22 25.36
C GLY A 122 -15.68 16.73 25.04
N VAL A 123 -16.82 16.36 24.45
CA VAL A 123 -17.05 15.01 23.91
C VAL A 123 -16.51 14.97 22.48
N ASN A 124 -15.60 14.03 22.18
CA ASN A 124 -15.14 13.78 20.81
C ASN A 124 -16.33 13.36 19.95
N LYS A 125 -16.58 14.06 18.85
CA LYS A 125 -17.67 13.74 17.90
C LYS A 125 -17.15 13.08 16.63
N SER A 126 -15.84 12.95 16.50
CA SER A 126 -15.20 12.34 15.34
C SER A 126 -15.26 10.81 15.42
N PRO A 127 -15.52 10.09 14.31
CA PRO A 127 -15.37 8.64 14.25
C PRO A 127 -13.90 8.18 14.41
N TRP A 128 -12.96 9.12 14.43
CA TRP A 128 -11.54 8.88 14.62
C TRP A 128 -11.06 9.52 15.91
N VAL A 129 -10.23 8.80 16.66
CA VAL A 129 -9.46 9.37 17.78
C VAL A 129 -7.98 9.19 17.53
N ARG A 130 -7.20 10.17 18.00
CA ARG A 130 -5.75 10.12 17.98
C ARG A 130 -5.22 10.03 19.40
N ASP A 131 -4.45 8.99 19.65
CA ASP A 131 -3.62 8.80 20.83
C ASP A 131 -2.30 8.16 20.37
N ASP A 132 -1.22 8.96 20.31
CA ASP A 132 0.06 8.50 19.79
C ASP A 132 0.71 7.40 20.67
N ASP A 133 0.29 7.26 21.93
CA ASP A 133 0.75 6.22 22.87
C ASP A 133 -0.08 4.93 22.70
N GLU A 134 -1.39 5.04 22.50
CA GLU A 134 -2.34 3.93 22.28
C GLU A 134 -2.53 3.58 20.78
N GLY A 135 -1.43 3.56 20.02
CA GLY A 135 -1.44 3.07 18.64
C GLY A 135 -1.76 4.12 17.58
N GLY A 136 -1.72 5.41 17.89
CA GLY A 136 -1.85 6.50 16.91
C GLY A 136 -3.30 6.86 16.62
N LEU A 137 -3.71 6.77 15.35
CA LEU A 137 -5.12 6.92 14.98
C LEU A 137 -5.84 5.59 15.15
N SER A 138 -7.04 5.64 15.73
CA SER A 138 -7.93 4.48 15.85
C SER A 138 -9.35 4.82 15.42
N ASP A 139 -10.01 3.83 14.82
CA ASP A 139 -11.40 3.94 14.37
C ASP A 139 -12.36 3.63 15.53
N GLN A 140 -13.10 4.64 16.00
CA GLN A 140 -14.02 4.50 17.12
C GLN A 140 -15.26 3.67 16.79
N ARG A 141 -15.58 3.46 15.50
CA ARG A 141 -16.69 2.60 15.07
C ARG A 141 -16.47 1.14 15.44
N PHE A 142 -15.22 0.72 15.60
CA PHE A 142 -14.83 -0.67 15.89
C PHE A 142 -14.11 -0.85 17.23
N THR A 143 -13.39 0.17 17.71
CA THR A 143 -12.47 0.03 18.87
C THR A 143 -13.08 0.43 20.20
N GLY A 144 -14.00 1.40 20.22
CA GLY A 144 -14.37 2.10 21.46
C GLY A 144 -13.20 2.83 22.14
N ALA A 145 -12.06 3.01 21.46
CA ALA A 145 -10.88 3.70 21.99
C ALA A 145 -11.27 5.14 22.38
N ALA A 146 -10.90 5.56 23.60
CA ALA A 146 -11.38 6.74 24.34
C ALA A 146 -12.66 6.57 25.20
N GLY A 147 -13.11 5.34 25.45
CA GLY A 147 -14.10 5.05 26.51
C GLY A 147 -15.56 5.25 26.15
N ARG A 148 -15.87 5.54 24.87
CA ARG A 148 -17.21 5.45 24.26
C ARG A 148 -17.06 5.04 22.78
N GLY A 149 -17.98 4.22 22.27
CA GLY A 149 -18.06 3.89 20.85
C GLY A 149 -18.72 5.02 20.06
N PHE A 150 -18.26 5.25 18.83
CA PHE A 150 -18.99 6.07 17.86
C PHE A 150 -20.12 5.21 17.28
N ASP A 151 -21.34 5.69 17.39
CA ASP A 151 -22.56 5.03 16.94
C ASP A 151 -23.05 5.75 15.68
N ARG A 152 -22.89 5.12 14.52
CA ARG A 152 -23.20 5.76 13.22
C ARG A 152 -24.68 6.11 13.07
N GLU A 153 -25.56 5.40 13.75
CA GLU A 153 -27.00 5.64 13.77
C GLU A 153 -27.38 6.77 14.75
N ARG A 154 -26.72 6.87 15.91
CA ARG A 154 -27.04 7.86 16.96
C ARG A 154 -26.26 9.16 16.91
N ASP A 155 -25.06 9.16 16.35
CA ASP A 155 -24.17 10.33 16.29
C ASP A 155 -24.40 11.21 15.05
N ILE A 156 -25.54 11.02 14.36
CA ILE A 156 -26.01 11.88 13.28
C ILE A 156 -26.34 13.26 13.87
N LEU A 157 -25.76 14.31 13.29
CA LEU A 157 -26.05 15.69 13.69
C LEU A 157 -27.44 16.15 13.23
N SER A 158 -27.81 15.82 12.00
CA SER A 158 -29.10 16.14 11.38
C SER A 158 -29.24 15.41 10.04
N TYR A 159 -30.47 15.15 9.60
CA TYR A 159 -30.77 14.86 8.19
C TYR A 159 -31.14 16.14 7.46
N LEU A 160 -30.68 16.30 6.23
CA LEU A 160 -30.95 17.48 5.41
C LEU A 160 -32.32 17.39 4.71
N ILE A 161 -33.37 17.34 5.53
CA ILE A 161 -34.78 17.19 5.15
C ILE A 161 -35.62 18.25 5.88
N SER A 162 -36.86 18.48 5.47
CA SER A 162 -37.77 19.36 6.22
C SER A 162 -38.34 18.69 7.48
N GLY A 163 -38.68 19.48 8.49
CA GLY A 163 -39.29 19.02 9.74
C GLY A 163 -38.33 18.81 10.92
N ASN A 164 -37.02 18.96 10.70
CA ASN A 164 -35.99 18.95 11.74
C ASN A 164 -35.10 20.21 11.70
N GLU A 165 -35.63 21.32 11.16
CA GLU A 165 -34.94 22.60 11.05
C GLU A 165 -34.40 23.08 12.42
N GLY A 166 -33.19 23.62 12.44
CA GLY A 166 -32.59 24.20 13.65
C GLY A 166 -32.10 23.18 14.69
N GLY A 167 -32.07 21.88 14.38
CA GLY A 167 -31.44 20.85 15.21
C GLY A 167 -32.00 20.72 16.64
N ARG A 168 -33.27 21.09 16.85
CA ARG A 168 -33.90 21.12 18.18
C ARG A 168 -35.26 20.43 18.17
N ALA A 169 -35.49 19.65 19.23
CA ALA A 169 -36.75 19.05 19.65
C ALA A 169 -37.95 20.04 19.80
N GLU A 170 -37.80 21.34 19.53
CA GLU A 170 -38.86 22.35 19.68
C GLU A 170 -39.93 22.28 18.57
N LEU A 171 -39.65 21.61 17.44
CA LEU A 171 -40.64 21.31 16.39
C LEU A 171 -41.29 19.91 16.51
N GLY A 172 -40.95 19.17 17.58
CA GLY A 172 -41.68 17.97 18.00
C GLY A 172 -41.28 16.65 17.33
N VAL A 173 -40.28 16.64 16.44
CA VAL A 173 -39.75 15.39 15.86
C VAL A 173 -38.23 15.47 15.73
N ASP A 174 -37.53 14.62 16.46
CA ASP A 174 -36.09 14.42 16.30
C ASP A 174 -35.88 13.29 15.29
N LEU A 175 -35.67 13.64 14.02
CA LEU A 175 -35.55 12.68 12.92
C LEU A 175 -34.18 11.99 12.86
N ILE A 176 -33.53 11.73 14.01
CA ILE A 176 -32.22 11.07 14.06
C ILE A 176 -32.29 9.62 13.54
N GLU A 177 -33.48 9.01 13.53
CA GLU A 177 -33.70 7.70 12.93
C GLU A 177 -34.51 7.82 11.62
N ALA A 178 -33.87 7.57 10.47
CA ALA A 178 -34.53 7.53 9.16
C ALA A 178 -35.66 6.48 9.06
N GLU A 179 -35.76 5.56 10.03
CA GLU A 179 -36.77 4.49 10.08
C GLU A 179 -38.10 4.91 10.72
N ALA A 180 -38.14 6.00 11.50
CA ALA A 180 -39.18 6.20 12.53
C ALA A 180 -40.34 7.14 12.18
N TRP A 181 -40.33 7.80 11.02
CA TRP A 181 -41.30 8.86 10.74
C TRP A 181 -42.56 8.37 9.99
N GLU A 182 -43.75 8.61 10.58
CA GLU A 182 -45.06 8.19 10.05
C GLU A 182 -46.09 9.36 10.06
N GLY A 183 -45.67 10.55 9.61
CA GLY A 183 -46.48 11.78 9.64
C GLY A 183 -47.03 12.26 8.28
N ASP A 184 -47.52 13.50 8.26
CA ASP A 184 -47.97 14.20 7.03
C ASP A 184 -46.79 14.54 6.12
N GLN A 185 -46.76 13.98 4.89
CA GLN A 185 -45.60 14.00 3.98
C GLN A 185 -45.93 14.61 2.63
N ILE A 186 -44.88 15.15 2.00
CA ILE A 186 -44.90 15.56 0.59
C ILE A 186 -43.94 14.67 -0.19
N GLU A 187 -44.43 14.09 -1.28
CA GLU A 187 -43.61 13.42 -2.29
C GLU A 187 -42.83 14.47 -3.08
N LEU A 188 -41.50 14.43 -2.99
CA LEU A 188 -40.59 15.31 -3.71
C LEU A 188 -40.04 14.62 -4.97
N VAL A 189 -39.86 13.30 -4.90
CA VAL A 189 -39.42 12.43 -6.00
C VAL A 189 -40.29 11.19 -6.03
N GLY A 190 -40.94 10.92 -7.18
CA GLY A 190 -41.83 9.76 -7.34
C GLY A 190 -41.93 9.28 -8.79
N ASP A 191 -43.07 8.68 -9.19
CA ASP A 191 -43.25 7.92 -10.45
C ASP A 191 -42.87 8.70 -11.72
N GLY A 192 -43.03 10.03 -11.71
CA GLY A 192 -42.63 10.88 -12.84
C GLY A 192 -41.11 10.93 -13.07
N THR A 193 -40.32 10.57 -12.07
CA THR A 193 -38.91 10.96 -11.94
C THR A 193 -37.98 9.76 -11.71
N VAL A 194 -38.43 8.75 -10.96
CA VAL A 194 -37.70 7.50 -10.68
C VAL A 194 -38.49 6.29 -11.20
N SER A 195 -37.83 5.14 -11.33
CA SER A 195 -38.43 3.95 -11.97
C SER A 195 -39.15 3.01 -11.02
N THR A 196 -38.82 3.06 -9.72
CA THR A 196 -39.36 2.15 -8.71
C THR A 196 -39.68 2.93 -7.43
N THR A 197 -40.53 2.35 -6.57
CA THR A 197 -41.01 2.97 -5.34
C THR A 197 -39.94 3.06 -4.26
N GLU A 198 -38.93 2.19 -4.29
CA GLU A 198 -37.81 2.19 -3.34
C GLU A 198 -36.91 3.43 -3.52
N GLU A 199 -36.91 4.02 -4.70
CA GLU A 199 -36.11 5.20 -5.07
C GLU A 199 -36.84 6.52 -4.78
N TYR A 200 -38.06 6.46 -4.22
CA TYR A 200 -38.87 7.63 -3.92
C TYR A 200 -38.22 8.46 -2.80
N VAL A 201 -38.43 9.78 -2.89
CA VAL A 201 -38.05 10.69 -1.82
C VAL A 201 -39.28 11.44 -1.34
N VAL A 202 -39.63 11.15 -0.09
CA VAL A 202 -40.68 11.84 0.67
C VAL A 202 -40.03 12.63 1.79
N ALA A 203 -40.67 13.73 2.18
CA ALA A 203 -40.20 14.61 3.24
C ALA A 203 -41.36 15.07 4.13
N PRO A 204 -41.13 15.25 5.44
CA PRO A 204 -42.14 15.76 6.35
C PRO A 204 -42.69 17.13 5.92
N ARG A 205 -44.01 17.28 5.96
CA ARG A 205 -44.69 18.54 5.63
C ARG A 205 -44.67 19.49 6.83
N VAL A 206 -44.00 20.62 6.67
CA VAL A 206 -44.00 21.71 7.66
C VAL A 206 -45.12 22.67 7.34
N SER A 207 -46.08 22.81 8.26
CA SER A 207 -47.25 23.67 8.07
C SER A 207 -46.90 25.15 8.16
N THR A 208 -47.31 25.95 7.18
CA THR A 208 -47.24 27.42 7.24
C THR A 208 -48.52 27.97 7.86
N ARG A 209 -48.37 28.99 8.71
CA ARG A 209 -49.49 29.61 9.42
C ARG A 209 -49.56 31.11 9.11
N ASN A 210 -50.78 31.66 9.10
CA ASN A 210 -50.98 33.09 9.01
C ASN A 210 -50.93 33.77 10.40
N ASP A 211 -51.06 35.10 10.42
CA ASP A 211 -51.07 35.93 11.64
C ASP A 211 -52.15 35.55 12.66
N GLN A 212 -53.18 34.82 12.24
CA GLN A 212 -54.27 34.31 13.09
C GLN A 212 -54.01 32.87 13.54
N ASN A 213 -52.78 32.37 13.37
CA ASN A 213 -52.32 31.02 13.72
C ASN A 213 -53.06 29.88 12.99
N ARG A 214 -53.76 30.18 11.88
CA ARG A 214 -54.42 29.16 11.04
C ARG A 214 -53.44 28.61 10.02
N VAL A 215 -53.47 27.28 9.83
CA VAL A 215 -52.68 26.62 8.78
C VAL A 215 -53.20 27.07 7.42
N THR A 216 -52.35 27.75 6.66
CA THR A 216 -52.66 28.25 5.31
C THR A 216 -52.04 27.39 4.22
N GLY A 217 -50.98 26.65 4.54
CA GLY A 217 -50.28 25.81 3.58
C GLY A 217 -49.24 24.95 4.27
N GLY A 218 -48.27 24.48 3.49
CA GLY A 218 -47.10 23.80 4.02
C GLY A 218 -46.01 23.69 2.97
N TYR A 219 -44.81 23.42 3.43
CA TYR A 219 -43.64 23.18 2.59
C TYR A 219 -42.94 21.90 3.00
N ALA A 220 -42.12 21.39 2.09
CA ALA A 220 -41.15 20.35 2.37
C ALA A 220 -39.92 20.55 1.47
N TYR A 221 -38.77 20.07 1.90
CA TYR A 221 -37.55 20.07 1.11
C TYR A 221 -36.69 18.84 1.40
N TRP A 222 -35.84 18.51 0.43
CA TRP A 222 -34.81 17.47 0.52
C TRP A 222 -33.54 18.00 -0.13
N ILE A 223 -32.40 17.73 0.49
CA ILE A 223 -31.09 17.99 -0.11
C ILE A 223 -30.44 16.64 -0.39
N GLY A 224 -30.18 16.36 -1.67
CA GLY A 224 -29.46 15.17 -2.11
C GLY A 224 -27.94 15.39 -2.12
N ASP A 225 -27.18 14.32 -1.92
CA ASP A 225 -25.72 14.35 -1.96
C ASP A 225 -25.24 14.27 -3.42
N LEU A 226 -24.48 15.27 -3.86
CA LEU A 226 -23.89 15.31 -5.22
C LEU A 226 -22.51 14.66 -5.27
N GLY A 227 -21.86 14.42 -4.12
CA GLY A 227 -20.54 13.79 -4.02
C GLY A 227 -20.56 12.30 -4.38
N VAL A 228 -21.73 11.67 -4.33
CA VAL A 228 -21.93 10.26 -4.69
C VAL A 228 -22.46 10.05 -6.12
N ARG A 229 -22.60 11.13 -6.91
CA ARG A 229 -23.17 11.10 -8.26
C ARG A 229 -22.11 11.34 -9.33
N ALA A 230 -22.23 10.66 -10.46
CA ALA A 230 -21.38 10.87 -11.63
C ALA A 230 -21.70 12.20 -12.31
N ASN A 231 -20.69 13.06 -12.48
CA ASN A 231 -20.84 14.34 -13.18
C ASN A 231 -20.69 14.19 -14.70
N VAL A 232 -21.81 14.17 -15.41
CA VAL A 232 -21.87 13.91 -16.86
C VAL A 232 -21.67 15.16 -17.73
N ALA A 233 -21.46 16.33 -17.11
CA ALA A 233 -21.19 17.59 -17.79
C ALA A 233 -19.68 17.91 -17.91
N MET A 234 -18.81 16.93 -17.64
CA MET A 234 -17.36 17.06 -17.75
C MET A 234 -16.87 16.57 -19.12
N VAL A 235 -16.05 17.40 -19.78
CA VAL A 235 -15.42 17.07 -21.06
C VAL A 235 -14.01 16.52 -20.81
N ASP A 236 -13.62 15.51 -21.59
CA ASP A 236 -12.27 14.98 -21.58
C ASP A 236 -11.28 15.95 -22.25
N ALA A 237 -10.50 16.67 -21.45
CA ALA A 237 -9.51 17.63 -21.94
C ALA A 237 -8.34 16.98 -22.70
N TYR A 238 -8.20 15.65 -22.64
CA TYR A 238 -7.11 14.88 -23.25
C TYR A 238 -7.59 14.03 -24.44
N ASN A 239 -8.79 14.31 -24.98
CA ASN A 239 -9.33 13.60 -26.14
C ASN A 239 -8.32 13.57 -27.31
N LEU A 240 -8.09 12.38 -27.86
CA LEU A 240 -7.09 12.14 -28.92
C LEU A 240 -7.51 12.73 -30.28
N ASP A 241 -8.81 12.82 -30.53
CA ASP A 241 -9.35 13.29 -31.81
C ASP A 241 -9.40 14.82 -31.91
N ASP A 242 -9.52 15.52 -30.78
CA ASP A 242 -9.51 17.00 -30.68
C ASP A 242 -8.98 17.46 -29.30
N PRO A 243 -7.66 17.41 -29.06
CA PRO A 243 -7.09 17.73 -27.76
C PRO A 243 -7.14 19.23 -27.46
N ALA A 244 -7.85 19.60 -26.38
CA ALA A 244 -7.97 21.00 -25.94
C ALA A 244 -6.63 21.66 -25.54
N ARG A 245 -5.55 20.87 -25.33
CA ARG A 245 -4.22 21.33 -24.90
C ARG A 245 -3.20 21.50 -26.04
N GLY A 246 -3.54 21.17 -27.29
CA GLY A 246 -2.66 21.28 -28.45
C GLY A 246 -2.19 19.92 -29.03
N PRO A 247 -1.36 19.92 -30.09
CA PRO A 247 -1.17 18.78 -31.01
C PRO A 247 -0.28 17.61 -30.52
N ASN A 248 0.15 17.58 -29.25
CA ASN A 248 0.99 16.50 -28.71
C ASN A 248 0.39 15.80 -27.45
N PRO A 249 -0.80 15.18 -27.50
CA PRO A 249 -1.16 14.14 -26.55
C PRO A 249 -0.66 12.80 -27.11
N ASP A 250 0.21 12.09 -26.39
CA ASP A 250 0.56 10.70 -26.75
C ASP A 250 -0.55 9.71 -26.33
N GLY A 251 -1.63 10.22 -25.70
CA GLY A 251 -2.79 9.46 -25.25
C GLY A 251 -2.58 8.80 -23.89
N MET A 252 -1.36 8.87 -23.36
CA MET A 252 -1.04 8.31 -22.05
C MET A 252 -1.76 9.10 -20.94
N GLU A 253 -2.01 10.39 -21.14
CA GLU A 253 -2.69 11.23 -20.16
C GLU A 253 -4.13 10.78 -19.88
N ARG A 254 -4.84 10.24 -20.88
CA ARG A 254 -6.19 9.66 -20.70
C ARG A 254 -6.17 8.37 -19.90
N ILE A 255 -5.14 7.54 -20.10
CA ILE A 255 -4.94 6.30 -19.33
C ILE A 255 -4.61 6.63 -17.87
N LEU A 256 -3.88 7.72 -17.65
CA LEU A 256 -3.34 8.11 -16.36
C LEU A 256 -4.30 8.98 -15.53
N ASN A 257 -5.10 9.84 -16.17
CA ASN A 257 -5.99 10.81 -15.54
C ASN A 257 -7.31 10.99 -16.32
N PRO A 258 -8.18 9.96 -16.40
CA PRO A 258 -9.49 10.12 -17.02
C PRO A 258 -10.28 11.21 -16.29
N GLN A 259 -10.69 12.26 -17.01
CA GLN A 259 -11.39 13.43 -16.44
C GLN A 259 -12.91 13.37 -16.64
N ASP A 260 -13.38 12.55 -17.59
CA ASP A 260 -14.80 12.37 -17.86
C ASP A 260 -15.33 11.12 -17.16
N THR A 261 -16.64 11.09 -16.94
CA THR A 261 -17.32 9.91 -16.37
C THR A 261 -17.55 8.81 -17.42
N ALA A 262 -16.86 8.90 -18.57
CA ALA A 262 -17.07 8.08 -19.75
C ALA A 262 -18.57 7.84 -20.00
N ALA A 263 -19.35 8.93 -20.10
CA ALA A 263 -20.83 8.87 -20.07
C ALA A 263 -21.45 7.87 -21.08
N LYS A 264 -20.69 7.52 -22.12
CA LYS A 264 -20.97 6.44 -23.09
C LYS A 264 -21.17 5.05 -22.48
N GLN A 265 -20.73 4.83 -21.24
CA GLN A 265 -20.85 3.56 -20.50
C GLN A 265 -21.99 3.58 -19.47
N LEU A 266 -22.69 4.71 -19.30
CA LEU A 266 -23.77 4.85 -18.32
C LEU A 266 -25.12 4.54 -18.97
N ASP A 267 -25.77 3.48 -18.50
CA ASP A 267 -27.15 3.16 -18.87
C ASP A 267 -28.08 4.32 -18.46
N GLY A 268 -28.64 5.05 -19.44
CA GLY A 268 -29.47 6.24 -19.14
C GLY A 268 -29.22 7.46 -20.00
N ILE A 269 -28.04 7.57 -20.59
CA ILE A 269 -27.63 8.75 -21.36
C ILE A 269 -27.40 8.35 -22.81
N ASN A 270 -27.61 9.31 -23.72
CA ASN A 270 -27.24 9.10 -25.12
C ASN A 270 -25.71 9.01 -25.21
N ASN A 271 -25.21 7.89 -25.76
CA ASN A 271 -23.78 7.55 -25.73
C ASN A 271 -22.94 8.29 -26.79
N ASP A 272 -23.56 9.14 -27.61
CA ASP A 272 -22.93 9.81 -28.75
C ASP A 272 -22.89 11.35 -28.63
N LEU A 273 -22.87 11.89 -27.41
CA LEU A 273 -22.73 13.35 -27.22
C LEU A 273 -21.33 13.84 -27.62
N THR A 274 -21.28 14.93 -28.38
CA THR A 274 -20.06 15.68 -28.68
C THR A 274 -19.64 16.55 -27.49
N ASP A 275 -18.36 16.94 -27.41
CA ASP A 275 -17.84 17.83 -26.36
C ASP A 275 -18.60 19.17 -26.26
N GLU A 276 -19.10 19.68 -27.39
CA GLU A 276 -19.92 20.90 -27.42
C GLU A 276 -21.31 20.68 -26.81
N GLU A 277 -21.90 19.50 -27.02
CA GLU A 277 -23.20 19.12 -26.45
C GLU A 277 -23.07 18.84 -24.95
N VAL A 278 -21.99 18.18 -24.51
CA VAL A 278 -21.70 17.95 -23.09
C VAL A 278 -21.61 19.28 -22.32
N ARG A 279 -20.97 20.31 -22.89
CA ARG A 279 -20.91 21.65 -22.28
C ARG A 279 -22.27 22.34 -22.13
N LYS A 280 -23.28 21.91 -22.88
CA LYS A 280 -24.66 22.43 -22.80
C LYS A 280 -25.50 21.72 -21.74
N LEU A 281 -24.96 20.69 -21.07
CA LEU A 281 -25.61 20.01 -19.95
C LEU A 281 -25.49 20.82 -18.66
N ILE A 282 -26.32 21.86 -18.54
CA ILE A 282 -26.29 22.80 -17.41
C ILE A 282 -27.19 22.31 -16.25
N SER A 283 -28.20 21.52 -16.59
CA SER A 283 -29.22 21.02 -15.67
C SER A 283 -29.68 19.62 -16.02
N ARG A 284 -30.42 19.00 -15.11
CA ARG A 284 -31.08 17.71 -15.38
C ARG A 284 -32.02 17.76 -16.59
N LYS A 285 -32.77 18.85 -16.75
CA LYS A 285 -33.68 19.03 -17.90
C LYS A 285 -32.93 19.06 -19.24
N THR A 286 -31.70 19.54 -19.26
CA THR A 286 -30.87 19.49 -20.48
C THR A 286 -30.35 18.09 -20.77
N VAL A 287 -30.13 17.26 -19.74
CA VAL A 287 -29.85 15.82 -19.92
C VAL A 287 -31.08 15.08 -20.47
N GLU A 288 -32.29 15.50 -20.11
CA GLU A 288 -33.50 14.91 -20.69
C GLU A 288 -33.61 15.18 -22.21
N LEU A 289 -32.98 16.24 -22.72
CA LEU A 289 -32.99 16.62 -24.14
C LEU A 289 -31.93 15.92 -25.00
N THR A 290 -31.06 15.11 -24.41
CA THR A 290 -29.97 14.44 -25.15
C THR A 290 -30.44 13.28 -26.02
N ASP A 291 -31.70 12.86 -25.90
CA ASP A 291 -32.24 11.77 -26.71
C ASP A 291 -32.55 12.30 -28.12
N GLY A 292 -31.79 11.86 -29.12
CA GLY A 292 -32.11 12.17 -30.52
C GLY A 292 -33.52 11.72 -30.91
N VAL A 293 -34.01 10.61 -30.34
CA VAL A 293 -35.37 10.09 -30.54
C VAL A 293 -36.01 9.75 -29.19
N PRO A 294 -37.16 10.34 -28.84
CA PRO A 294 -37.91 9.97 -27.63
C PRO A 294 -38.39 8.52 -27.70
N SER A 295 -37.98 7.69 -26.74
CA SER A 295 -38.44 6.29 -26.62
C SER A 295 -38.81 5.97 -25.18
N ARG A 296 -39.74 5.01 -25.00
CA ARG A 296 -40.14 4.54 -23.66
C ARG A 296 -38.94 3.97 -22.89
N GLU A 297 -38.02 3.33 -23.60
CA GLU A 297 -36.82 2.74 -23.04
C GLU A 297 -35.85 3.81 -22.53
N ASN A 298 -35.59 4.86 -23.32
CA ASN A 298 -34.72 5.98 -22.90
C ASN A 298 -35.30 6.72 -21.68
N ALA A 299 -36.62 6.93 -21.67
CA ALA A 299 -37.30 7.50 -20.52
C ALA A 299 -37.15 6.64 -19.25
N LEU A 300 -37.19 5.31 -19.40
CA LEU A 300 -37.03 4.38 -18.27
C LEU A 300 -35.58 4.37 -17.74
N ARG A 301 -34.59 4.37 -18.63
CA ARG A 301 -33.17 4.41 -18.24
C ARG A 301 -32.81 5.73 -17.53
N LYS A 302 -33.35 6.87 -17.95
CA LYS A 302 -33.18 8.17 -17.26
C LYS A 302 -33.77 8.19 -15.85
N LYS A 303 -34.91 7.50 -15.67
CA LYS A 303 -35.53 7.32 -14.36
C LYS A 303 -34.66 6.47 -13.43
N GLN A 304 -34.06 5.40 -13.95
CA GLN A 304 -33.11 4.55 -13.20
C GLN A 304 -31.82 5.29 -12.83
N ALA A 305 -31.35 6.21 -13.68
CA ALA A 305 -30.13 6.97 -13.44
C ALA A 305 -30.32 8.20 -12.52
N PHE A 306 -31.52 8.41 -11.95
CA PHE A 306 -31.85 9.66 -11.24
C PHE A 306 -30.91 10.00 -10.09
N HIS A 307 -30.62 9.03 -9.22
CA HIS A 307 -29.75 9.22 -8.05
C HIS A 307 -28.27 9.02 -8.40
N HIS A 308 -27.96 8.50 -9.59
CA HIS A 308 -26.58 8.19 -10.00
C HIS A 308 -25.89 9.32 -10.75
N LEU A 309 -26.64 10.31 -11.27
CA LEU A 309 -26.11 11.33 -12.18
C LEU A 309 -26.27 12.76 -11.66
N THR A 310 -25.32 13.61 -12.00
CA THR A 310 -25.40 15.05 -11.83
C THR A 310 -24.78 15.78 -13.03
N THR A 311 -25.17 17.03 -13.23
CA THR A 311 -24.50 17.97 -14.18
C THR A 311 -23.63 18.99 -13.44
N GLN A 312 -23.68 18.96 -12.10
CA GLN A 312 -22.98 19.89 -11.24
C GLN A 312 -22.37 19.09 -10.10
N SER A 313 -21.04 19.10 -10.04
CA SER A 313 -20.29 18.65 -8.87
C SER A 313 -19.20 19.67 -8.63
N LYS A 314 -19.32 20.42 -7.53
CA LYS A 314 -18.33 21.40 -7.10
C LYS A 314 -18.00 21.08 -5.64
N ALA A 315 -16.72 21.00 -5.34
CA ALA A 315 -16.23 20.77 -4.00
C ALA A 315 -15.14 21.78 -3.67
N VAL A 316 -15.02 22.10 -2.39
CA VAL A 316 -13.85 22.77 -1.84
C VAL A 316 -12.96 21.68 -1.27
N LEU A 317 -11.68 21.68 -1.61
CA LEU A 317 -10.71 20.73 -1.08
C LEU A 317 -10.41 21.12 0.37
N CYS A 318 -11.16 20.57 1.32
CA CYS A 318 -10.96 20.77 2.76
C CYS A 318 -10.44 19.50 3.44
N ASN A 319 -9.74 19.68 4.55
CA ASN A 319 -9.33 18.60 5.43
C ASN A 319 -10.44 18.34 6.44
N VAL A 320 -11.35 17.43 6.11
CA VAL A 320 -12.50 17.12 6.98
C VAL A 320 -12.10 16.61 8.37
N ARG A 321 -10.88 16.11 8.54
CA ARG A 321 -10.41 15.61 9.85
C ARG A 321 -9.90 16.74 10.75
N GLN A 322 -9.08 17.64 10.22
CA GLN A 322 -8.38 18.67 11.01
C GLN A 322 -8.93 20.09 10.81
N GLY A 323 -9.82 20.29 9.83
CA GLY A 323 -10.27 21.60 9.38
C GLY A 323 -9.27 22.28 8.45
N GLY A 324 -9.73 23.33 7.75
CA GLY A 324 -8.94 24.10 6.79
C GLY A 324 -8.89 23.49 5.38
N LEU A 325 -8.33 24.25 4.44
CA LEU A 325 -8.17 23.85 3.05
C LEU A 325 -6.96 22.93 2.88
N LEU A 326 -7.06 21.97 1.96
CA LEU A 326 -5.93 21.15 1.52
C LEU A 326 -4.97 21.96 0.62
N ARG A 327 -3.75 21.45 0.49
CA ARG A 327 -2.71 22.04 -0.36
C ARG A 327 -2.46 21.21 -1.60
N ASP A 328 -2.19 21.92 -2.68
CA ASP A 328 -1.70 21.32 -3.92
C ASP A 328 -0.23 20.91 -3.78
N LEU A 329 0.01 19.60 -3.76
CA LEU A 329 1.36 19.02 -3.74
C LEU A 329 2.15 19.34 -5.00
N THR A 330 1.49 19.61 -6.13
CA THR A 330 2.14 20.00 -7.39
C THR A 330 2.93 21.29 -7.20
N ALA A 331 2.31 22.29 -6.55
CA ALA A 331 2.99 23.54 -6.22
C ALA A 331 4.23 23.33 -5.34
N TYR A 332 4.21 22.34 -4.44
CA TYR A 332 5.32 22.02 -3.54
C TYR A 332 6.45 21.28 -4.28
N ILE A 333 6.10 20.28 -5.09
CA ILE A 333 7.05 19.49 -5.88
C ILE A 333 7.81 20.39 -6.86
N HIS A 334 7.12 21.34 -7.51
CA HIS A 334 7.70 22.26 -8.48
C HIS A 334 8.34 23.51 -7.86
N ASP A 335 8.09 23.81 -6.59
CA ASP A 335 8.77 24.90 -5.90
C ASP A 335 10.28 24.60 -5.79
N ARG A 336 11.11 25.61 -6.03
CA ARG A 336 12.57 25.45 -6.04
C ARG A 336 13.15 25.21 -4.64
N ARG A 337 12.49 25.73 -3.61
CA ARG A 337 12.95 25.63 -2.22
C ARG A 337 12.38 24.40 -1.51
N GLY A 338 11.34 23.79 -2.06
CA GLY A 338 10.62 22.68 -1.42
C GLY A 338 9.85 23.18 -0.21
N THR A 339 9.17 24.32 -0.36
CA THR A 339 8.41 24.95 0.72
C THR A 339 7.15 25.64 0.16
N ILE A 340 6.00 25.43 0.78
CA ILE A 340 4.79 26.23 0.61
C ILE A 340 4.47 26.89 1.95
N ARG A 341 4.28 28.20 1.96
CA ARG A 341 3.93 28.94 3.18
C ARG A 341 2.45 28.77 3.54
N ASP A 342 2.14 28.87 4.84
CA ASP A 342 0.77 28.97 5.35
C ASP A 342 -0.07 30.00 4.57
N LEU A 343 -1.33 29.65 4.32
CA LEU A 343 -2.33 30.53 3.75
C LEU A 343 -3.11 31.07 4.92
N ARG A 344 -3.17 32.39 5.00
CA ARG A 344 -3.82 33.08 6.10
C ARG A 344 -4.97 33.92 5.58
N ALA A 345 -6.10 33.85 6.27
CA ALA A 345 -7.21 34.78 6.14
C ALA A 345 -7.47 35.40 7.52
N ASP A 346 -7.50 36.73 7.59
CA ASP A 346 -7.71 37.48 8.83
C ASP A 346 -6.78 37.07 9.99
N GLY A 347 -5.51 36.79 9.65
CA GLY A 347 -4.48 36.35 10.60
C GLY A 347 -4.54 34.88 11.02
N ARG A 348 -5.63 34.17 10.73
CA ARG A 348 -5.82 32.73 10.99
C ARG A 348 -5.23 31.90 9.86
N ILE A 349 -4.58 30.79 10.19
CA ILE A 349 -4.15 29.80 9.18
C ILE A 349 -5.40 29.08 8.69
N VAL A 350 -5.73 29.26 7.41
CA VAL A 350 -6.82 28.54 6.75
C VAL A 350 -6.32 27.34 5.97
N SER A 351 -5.01 27.28 5.70
CA SER A 351 -4.36 26.09 5.13
C SER A 351 -2.90 26.07 5.54
N GLN A 352 -2.48 24.99 6.21
CA GLN A 352 -1.10 24.81 6.63
C GLN A 352 -0.16 24.77 5.43
N GLY A 353 1.06 25.28 5.61
CA GLY A 353 2.16 25.12 4.68
C GLY A 353 2.69 23.69 4.62
N ILE A 354 3.67 23.47 3.74
CA ILE A 354 4.40 22.20 3.61
C ILE A 354 5.87 22.53 3.40
N ASP A 355 6.75 21.97 4.22
CA ASP A 355 8.21 22.05 4.10
C ASP A 355 8.82 20.64 3.92
N ASN A 356 10.04 20.56 3.38
CA ASN A 356 10.73 19.29 3.12
C ASN A 356 10.79 18.34 4.33
N LEU A 357 11.02 18.88 5.53
CA LEU A 357 11.18 18.09 6.77
C LEU A 357 9.86 17.83 7.49
N ASP A 358 8.73 18.26 6.93
CA ASP A 358 7.43 17.92 7.51
C ASP A 358 7.17 16.42 7.38
N ASN A 359 6.71 15.82 8.47
CA ASN A 359 6.35 14.41 8.54
C ASN A 359 5.07 14.14 7.73
N MET A 360 5.08 13.04 6.97
CA MET A 360 3.89 12.55 6.26
C MET A 360 2.91 11.84 7.20
N ILE A 361 3.42 11.23 8.27
CA ILE A 361 2.65 10.50 9.28
C ILE A 361 2.99 11.09 10.64
N GLY A 362 1.99 11.31 11.49
CA GLY A 362 2.23 12.04 12.74
C GLY A 362 1.67 13.46 12.68
N PRO A 363 1.97 14.30 13.68
CA PRO A 363 2.03 15.74 13.47
C PRO A 363 3.12 16.03 12.42
N ALA A 364 2.86 16.97 11.49
CA ALA A 364 3.83 17.31 10.45
C ALA A 364 5.10 17.98 11.03
N ASN A 365 4.89 18.89 11.98
CA ASN A 365 5.94 19.63 12.67
C ASN A 365 5.48 20.07 14.07
N ALA A 366 6.34 20.82 14.78
CA ALA A 366 6.08 21.25 16.14
C ALA A 366 4.86 22.18 16.31
N ASN A 367 4.50 22.96 15.28
CA ASN A 367 3.30 23.81 15.34
C ASN A 367 2.04 22.94 15.22
N VAL A 368 2.03 22.03 14.26
CA VAL A 368 0.94 21.07 14.06
C VAL A 368 0.75 20.17 15.27
N ALA A 369 1.83 19.75 15.93
CA ALA A 369 1.77 18.99 17.18
C ALA A 369 1.03 19.77 18.27
N ARG A 370 1.34 21.07 18.43
CA ARG A 370 0.72 21.94 19.42
C ARG A 370 -0.78 22.14 19.15
N GLU A 371 -1.15 22.34 17.89
CA GLU A 371 -2.56 22.45 17.46
C GLU A 371 -3.34 21.16 17.73
N GLN A 372 -2.68 20.02 17.62
CA GLN A 372 -3.22 18.70 17.94
C GLN A 372 -3.11 18.33 19.42
N GLY A 373 -2.84 19.28 20.32
CA GLY A 373 -2.78 19.01 21.76
C GLY A 373 -1.67 18.03 22.18
N THR A 374 -0.66 17.79 21.34
CA THR A 374 0.49 16.93 21.66
C THR A 374 1.81 17.71 21.68
N THR A 375 2.87 17.09 22.20
CA THR A 375 4.21 17.71 22.29
C THR A 375 5.14 17.10 21.26
N TRP A 376 5.73 17.94 20.41
CA TRP A 376 6.67 17.51 19.35
C TRP A 376 7.79 16.60 19.87
N GLY A 377 8.41 16.97 20.99
CA GLY A 377 9.50 16.19 21.59
C GLY A 377 9.08 14.86 22.20
N ARG A 378 7.78 14.62 22.41
CA ARG A 378 7.23 13.35 22.92
C ARG A 378 6.73 12.44 21.81
N THR A 379 6.49 12.97 20.60
CA THR A 379 5.96 12.13 19.52
C THR A 379 7.06 11.22 18.97
N LYS A 380 6.74 9.92 18.86
CA LYS A 380 7.60 8.93 18.22
C LYS A 380 7.84 9.23 16.73
N TYR A 381 6.87 9.90 16.08
CA TYR A 381 6.91 10.19 14.65
C TYR A 381 7.97 11.22 14.28
N ARG A 382 8.41 12.09 15.21
CA ARG A 382 9.43 13.11 14.93
C ARG A 382 10.65 12.51 14.25
N ASP A 383 11.11 11.37 14.76
CA ASP A 383 12.34 10.77 14.31
C ASP A 383 12.06 9.80 13.17
N ILE A 384 11.08 8.90 13.29
CA ILE A 384 10.92 7.74 12.38
C ILE A 384 9.99 7.98 11.17
N ALA A 385 9.23 9.06 11.12
CA ALA A 385 8.26 9.25 10.04
C ALA A 385 8.96 9.64 8.73
N PRO A 386 8.49 9.12 7.58
CA PRO A 386 8.94 9.62 6.29
C PRO A 386 8.51 11.09 6.13
N THR A 387 9.35 11.87 5.45
CA THR A 387 9.14 13.31 5.26
C THR A 387 8.65 13.62 3.86
N PHE A 388 8.03 14.78 3.65
CA PHE A 388 7.63 15.24 2.31
C PHE A 388 8.81 15.45 1.36
N SER A 389 10.04 15.57 1.87
CA SER A 389 11.27 15.57 1.06
C SER A 389 11.40 14.28 0.25
N LEU A 390 11.04 13.13 0.83
CA LEU A 390 11.14 11.83 0.16
C LEU A 390 10.22 11.77 -1.07
N VAL A 391 8.97 12.24 -0.94
CA VAL A 391 8.01 12.32 -2.06
C VAL A 391 8.50 13.29 -3.13
N ARG A 392 9.01 14.45 -2.72
CA ARG A 392 9.54 15.45 -3.66
C ARG A 392 10.76 14.93 -4.41
N ASN A 393 11.71 14.34 -3.71
CA ASN A 393 12.94 13.82 -4.32
C ASN A 393 12.64 12.62 -5.21
N TRP A 394 11.65 11.79 -4.88
CA TRP A 394 11.15 10.76 -5.78
C TRP A 394 10.56 11.36 -7.07
N ALA A 395 9.70 12.36 -6.96
CA ALA A 395 9.14 13.05 -8.12
C ALA A 395 10.22 13.69 -9.00
N LEU A 396 11.24 14.27 -8.36
CA LEU A 396 12.36 14.92 -9.05
C LEU A 396 13.36 13.92 -9.63
N ALA A 397 13.46 12.70 -9.10
CA ALA A 397 14.34 11.65 -9.63
C ALA A 397 14.01 11.35 -11.10
N GLY A 398 12.74 11.46 -11.49
CA GLY A 398 12.32 11.30 -12.88
C GLY A 398 12.98 12.29 -13.85
N ARG A 399 13.36 13.49 -13.41
CA ARG A 399 14.05 14.47 -14.28
C ARG A 399 15.44 14.00 -14.72
N ALA A 400 16.00 13.00 -14.05
CA ALA A 400 17.29 12.41 -14.40
C ALA A 400 17.13 11.06 -15.13
N LEU A 401 15.91 10.68 -15.52
CA LEU A 401 15.58 9.39 -16.11
C LEU A 401 14.65 9.59 -17.31
N GLN A 402 15.17 9.38 -18.51
CA GLN A 402 14.40 9.48 -19.75
C GLN A 402 14.07 8.10 -20.32
N TYR A 403 13.10 8.00 -21.22
CA TYR A 403 12.86 6.77 -21.98
C TYR A 403 14.05 6.32 -22.82
N ALA A 404 14.81 7.28 -23.33
CA ALA A 404 16.00 7.02 -24.14
C ALA A 404 17.24 6.63 -23.30
N GLU A 405 17.22 6.88 -21.99
CA GLU A 405 18.27 6.43 -21.09
C GLU A 405 17.94 5.02 -20.57
N GLU A 406 18.71 4.03 -21.01
CA GLU A 406 18.50 2.63 -20.63
C GLU A 406 19.05 2.33 -19.22
N ASP A 407 20.15 2.98 -18.83
CA ASP A 407 20.90 2.66 -17.63
C ASP A 407 20.95 3.79 -16.59
N THR A 408 20.76 3.42 -15.33
CA THR A 408 20.85 4.32 -14.17
C THR A 408 21.93 3.84 -13.20
N ALA A 409 22.75 4.75 -12.68
CA ALA A 409 23.67 4.41 -11.58
C ALA A 409 22.87 4.00 -10.34
N MET A 410 23.22 2.88 -9.71
CA MET A 410 22.60 2.53 -8.43
C MET A 410 22.80 3.65 -7.39
N VAL A 411 21.78 3.86 -6.55
CA VAL A 411 21.79 4.85 -5.47
C VAL A 411 21.80 4.10 -4.14
N ASP A 412 22.94 4.13 -3.46
CA ASP A 412 23.13 3.56 -2.12
C ASP A 412 22.24 4.25 -1.07
N PRO A 413 21.81 3.56 0.00
CA PRO A 413 21.30 4.23 1.18
C PRO A 413 22.32 5.22 1.76
N ALA A 414 21.85 6.41 2.13
CA ALA A 414 22.70 7.42 2.74
C ALA A 414 23.21 6.96 4.13
N PRO A 415 24.45 7.26 4.53
CA PRO A 415 24.89 7.09 5.92
C PRO A 415 24.18 8.06 6.87
N PRO A 416 24.13 7.77 8.18
CA PRO A 416 23.73 8.75 9.19
C PRO A 416 24.61 10.00 9.14
N THR A 417 24.03 11.16 9.38
CA THR A 417 24.78 12.42 9.47
C THR A 417 25.53 12.51 10.81
N ALA A 418 26.50 13.42 10.89
CA ALA A 418 27.21 13.67 12.15
C ALA A 418 26.27 14.15 13.27
N GLU A 419 25.20 14.85 12.92
CA GLU A 419 24.17 15.31 13.86
C GLU A 419 23.31 14.13 14.36
N ASP A 420 22.92 13.21 13.48
CA ASP A 420 22.18 11.99 13.87
C ASP A 420 22.98 11.14 14.85
N ILE A 421 24.29 11.04 14.62
CA ILE A 421 25.22 10.34 15.51
C ILE A 421 25.33 11.07 16.86
N ALA A 422 25.50 12.40 16.85
CA ALA A 422 25.67 13.20 18.06
C ALA A 422 24.42 13.24 18.96
N ASN A 423 23.22 13.22 18.35
CA ASN A 423 21.95 13.25 19.07
C ASN A 423 21.59 11.91 19.72
N GLY A 424 22.35 10.84 19.45
CA GLY A 424 22.04 9.51 19.97
C GLY A 424 20.70 8.99 19.45
N THR A 425 20.21 9.50 18.33
CA THR A 425 18.98 9.03 17.65
C THR A 425 19.11 7.57 17.19
N LEU A 426 20.35 7.07 17.16
CA LEU A 426 20.74 5.68 16.92
C LEU A 426 21.06 4.92 18.22
N ARG A 427 20.42 5.26 19.35
CA ARG A 427 20.54 4.53 20.63
C ARG A 427 20.23 3.04 20.38
N GLY A 428 21.26 2.20 20.49
CA GLY A 428 21.18 0.75 20.26
C GLY A 428 21.84 0.24 18.98
N MET A 429 22.28 1.12 18.07
CA MET A 429 23.06 0.72 16.88
C MET A 429 24.55 1.05 16.95
N ASN A 430 24.98 1.93 17.88
CA ASN A 430 26.41 2.22 18.04
C ASN A 430 26.75 2.93 19.37
N ASP A 431 26.77 2.20 20.48
CA ASP A 431 27.67 2.49 21.61
C ASP A 431 29.02 1.76 21.46
N GLY A 432 29.32 1.28 20.24
CA GLY A 432 30.43 0.36 19.98
C GLY A 432 30.11 -1.10 20.37
N VAL A 433 28.89 -1.39 20.84
CA VAL A 433 28.45 -2.70 21.33
C VAL A 433 27.11 -3.10 20.69
N ASN A 434 27.04 -3.14 19.35
CA ASN A 434 26.06 -4.06 18.73
C ASN A 434 26.38 -5.45 19.27
N VAL A 435 25.35 -6.20 19.71
CA VAL A 435 25.46 -7.49 20.44
C VAL A 435 26.29 -8.56 19.71
N TYR A 436 26.71 -8.28 18.47
CA TYR A 436 27.50 -9.20 17.65
C TYR A 436 28.91 -8.79 17.21
N ASP A 437 29.15 -7.61 16.63
CA ASP A 437 30.39 -7.48 15.85
C ASP A 437 31.13 -6.14 15.86
N GLY A 438 30.53 -5.02 16.27
CA GLY A 438 31.16 -3.69 16.06
C GLY A 438 31.64 -3.47 14.61
N GLY A 439 31.08 -4.19 13.63
CA GLY A 439 31.62 -4.41 12.28
C GLY A 439 30.85 -3.66 11.19
N ASN A 440 29.85 -2.87 11.57
CA ASN A 440 29.20 -1.91 10.68
C ASN A 440 29.26 -0.49 11.24
N LEU A 441 30.37 0.19 10.99
CA LEU A 441 30.63 1.57 11.43
C LEU A 441 29.95 2.61 10.54
N ARG A 442 29.40 2.22 9.38
CA ARG A 442 28.65 3.09 8.46
C ARG A 442 27.35 2.41 8.00
N PRO A 443 26.36 2.28 8.90
CA PRO A 443 25.07 1.70 8.59
C PRO A 443 24.28 2.53 7.55
N ALA A 444 23.21 1.96 7.00
CA ALA A 444 22.24 2.72 6.21
C ALA A 444 21.41 3.61 7.16
N SER A 445 21.32 4.90 6.89
CA SER A 445 20.46 5.75 7.70
C SER A 445 19.00 5.46 7.42
N PHE A 446 18.21 5.38 8.48
CA PHE A 446 16.76 5.46 8.40
C PHE A 446 16.25 6.83 8.88
N LEU A 447 17.15 7.74 9.32
CA LEU A 447 16.81 9.06 9.86
C LEU A 447 17.72 10.18 9.31
N PRO A 448 17.15 11.29 8.80
CA PRO A 448 15.84 11.36 8.17
C PRO A 448 15.87 10.64 6.80
N PHE A 449 14.89 9.80 6.51
CA PHE A 449 14.79 9.15 5.20
C PHE A 449 14.21 10.12 4.17
N VAL A 450 15.11 10.88 3.52
CA VAL A 450 14.75 12.03 2.66
C VAL A 450 15.01 11.81 1.17
N GLU A 451 15.87 10.86 0.81
CA GLU A 451 16.24 10.57 -0.57
C GLU A 451 15.85 9.14 -0.93
N PRO A 452 15.21 8.92 -2.09
CA PRO A 452 14.95 7.59 -2.58
C PRO A 452 16.28 6.90 -2.93
N ASN A 453 16.38 5.62 -2.62
CA ASN A 453 17.51 4.80 -3.00
C ASN A 453 17.09 3.72 -4.01
N LEU A 454 18.03 3.32 -4.86
CA LEU A 454 17.84 2.48 -6.03
C LEU A 454 19.00 1.49 -6.10
N PHE A 455 18.88 0.37 -5.37
CA PHE A 455 19.91 -0.66 -5.29
C PHE A 455 19.30 -2.05 -5.52
N PRO A 456 20.09 -3.05 -5.95
CA PRO A 456 19.58 -4.39 -6.20
C PRO A 456 19.22 -5.11 -4.89
N VAL A 457 18.21 -5.99 -4.95
CA VAL A 457 17.83 -6.86 -3.84
C VAL A 457 18.77 -8.05 -3.79
N MET A 458 19.33 -8.34 -2.61
CA MET A 458 20.16 -9.52 -2.39
C MET A 458 19.27 -10.74 -2.15
N THR A 459 18.94 -11.49 -3.21
CA THR A 459 17.96 -12.58 -3.15
C THR A 459 18.53 -13.88 -2.61
N GLU A 460 19.86 -14.02 -2.64
CA GLU A 460 20.55 -15.19 -2.11
C GLU A 460 21.97 -14.85 -1.66
N ALA A 461 22.37 -15.44 -0.53
CA ALA A 461 23.75 -15.69 -0.17
C ALA A 461 23.85 -17.13 0.36
N SER A 462 24.37 -18.04 -0.47
CA SER A 462 24.62 -19.43 -0.08
C SER A 462 25.98 -19.95 -0.51
N VAL A 463 26.44 -21.01 0.13
CA VAL A 463 27.71 -21.66 -0.15
C VAL A 463 27.48 -23.16 -0.28
N TYR A 464 28.15 -23.79 -1.24
CA TYR A 464 28.39 -25.23 -1.19
C TYR A 464 29.84 -25.48 -0.80
N TYR A 465 30.17 -26.67 -0.33
CA TYR A 465 31.57 -27.04 -0.13
C TYR A 465 31.85 -28.50 -0.43
N ASN A 466 33.08 -28.76 -0.83
CA ASN A 466 33.67 -30.09 -0.91
C ASN A 466 34.90 -30.16 -0.02
N LEU A 467 35.22 -31.36 0.44
CA LEU A 467 36.49 -31.64 1.09
C LEU A 467 37.40 -32.37 0.13
N ALA A 468 38.67 -31.97 0.11
CA ALA A 468 39.73 -32.63 -0.63
C ALA A 468 40.91 -32.94 0.30
N THR A 469 41.77 -33.85 -0.10
CA THR A 469 42.97 -34.21 0.65
C THR A 469 44.13 -34.56 -0.26
N TYR A 470 45.34 -34.19 0.15
CA TYR A 470 46.59 -34.49 -0.56
C TYR A 470 47.72 -34.79 0.43
N PRO A 471 48.73 -35.58 0.04
CA PRO A 471 49.89 -35.84 0.90
C PRO A 471 50.70 -34.56 1.15
N GLN A 472 51.14 -34.30 2.39
CA GLN A 472 51.92 -33.10 2.71
C GLN A 472 53.25 -33.05 1.92
N SER A 473 53.85 -34.21 1.67
CA SER A 473 55.02 -34.37 0.82
C SER A 473 54.78 -35.52 -0.17
N GLU A 474 54.91 -35.22 -1.47
CA GLU A 474 54.69 -36.16 -2.58
C GLU A 474 55.57 -37.43 -2.48
N ASN A 475 56.76 -37.30 -1.88
CA ASN A 475 57.77 -38.36 -1.80
C ASN A 475 57.90 -39.00 -0.42
N ASN A 476 57.09 -38.60 0.56
CA ASN A 476 57.14 -39.15 1.92
C ASN A 476 55.74 -39.58 2.38
N PRO A 477 55.39 -40.89 2.27
CA PRO A 477 54.10 -41.42 2.70
C PRO A 477 53.81 -41.21 4.20
N SER A 478 54.85 -41.00 5.02
CA SER A 478 54.74 -40.74 6.46
C SER A 478 54.46 -39.27 6.79
N SER A 479 54.47 -38.36 5.80
CA SER A 479 54.22 -36.93 6.00
C SER A 479 52.76 -36.58 6.31
N GLY A 480 51.86 -37.56 6.31
CA GLY A 480 50.44 -37.34 6.55
C GLY A 480 49.75 -36.60 5.41
N ASN A 481 48.44 -36.40 5.56
CA ASN A 481 47.57 -35.82 4.55
C ASN A 481 47.02 -34.48 5.04
N VAL A 482 47.10 -33.47 4.19
CA VAL A 482 46.47 -32.16 4.41
C VAL A 482 45.02 -32.24 3.98
N LEU A 483 44.11 -31.69 4.78
CA LEU A 483 42.71 -31.49 4.41
C LEU A 483 42.55 -30.11 3.77
N ARG A 484 41.76 -30.03 2.70
CA ARG A 484 41.44 -28.80 1.97
C ARG A 484 39.93 -28.63 1.92
N VAL A 485 39.44 -27.46 2.31
CA VAL A 485 38.05 -27.03 2.13
C VAL A 485 37.96 -26.32 0.80
N CYS A 486 37.07 -26.79 -0.09
CA CYS A 486 36.77 -26.18 -1.39
C CYS A 486 35.39 -25.55 -1.30
N ILE A 487 35.29 -24.23 -1.46
CA ILE A 487 34.15 -23.39 -1.12
C ILE A 487 33.60 -22.76 -2.40
N TYR A 488 32.29 -22.90 -2.62
CA TYR A 488 31.57 -22.40 -3.78
C TYR A 488 30.55 -21.35 -3.32
N PRO A 489 30.98 -20.13 -2.98
CA PRO A 489 30.06 -19.07 -2.59
C PRO A 489 29.23 -18.61 -3.79
N ARG A 490 27.99 -18.25 -3.51
CA ARG A 490 27.04 -17.76 -4.50
C ARG A 490 26.22 -16.63 -3.93
N VAL A 491 26.17 -15.54 -4.68
CA VAL A 491 25.35 -14.36 -4.35
C VAL A 491 24.44 -14.07 -5.53
N ALA A 492 23.15 -13.91 -5.31
CA ALA A 492 22.21 -13.49 -6.34
C ALA A 492 21.68 -12.08 -6.05
N LEU A 493 21.71 -11.22 -7.07
CA LEU A 493 21.21 -9.85 -7.01
C LEU A 493 20.10 -9.67 -8.05
N TRP A 494 18.96 -9.15 -7.61
CA TRP A 494 17.80 -8.87 -8.44
C TRP A 494 17.59 -7.37 -8.60
N ASN A 495 17.35 -6.91 -9.83
CA ASN A 495 16.87 -5.58 -10.10
C ASN A 495 15.33 -5.57 -10.16
N PRO A 496 14.64 -5.03 -9.14
CA PRO A 496 13.19 -5.05 -9.11
C PRO A 496 12.54 -3.85 -9.83
N TYR A 497 13.34 -2.99 -10.47
CA TYR A 497 12.91 -1.73 -11.07
C TYR A 497 12.73 -1.83 -12.59
N ASN A 498 11.99 -0.86 -13.14
CA ASN A 498 11.75 -0.70 -14.58
C ASN A 498 12.89 0.03 -15.34
N VAL A 499 14.07 0.18 -14.72
CA VAL A 499 15.27 0.81 -15.29
C VAL A 499 16.47 -0.10 -15.05
N ALA A 500 17.46 -0.12 -15.95
CA ALA A 500 18.66 -0.93 -15.73
C ALA A 500 19.55 -0.29 -14.63
N LEU A 501 20.16 -1.12 -13.79
CA LEU A 501 21.02 -0.66 -12.69
C LEU A 501 22.49 -0.91 -13.00
N ASN A 502 23.27 0.15 -13.10
CA ASN A 502 24.72 0.13 -13.17
C ASN A 502 25.32 -0.03 -11.77
N LEU A 503 25.78 -1.25 -11.46
CA LEU A 503 26.35 -1.56 -10.15
C LEU A 503 27.83 -1.14 -10.06
N HIS A 504 28.21 -0.50 -8.96
CA HIS A 504 29.62 -0.28 -8.64
C HIS A 504 30.23 -1.46 -7.88
N ASN A 505 31.48 -1.33 -7.43
CA ASN A 505 32.10 -2.38 -6.61
C ASN A 505 31.33 -2.54 -5.30
N MET A 506 31.04 -3.78 -4.94
CA MET A 506 30.37 -4.13 -3.69
C MET A 506 31.11 -5.27 -3.00
N CYS A 507 31.01 -5.30 -1.68
CA CYS A 507 31.46 -6.42 -0.85
C CYS A 507 30.22 -7.09 -0.26
N ALA A 508 30.00 -8.36 -0.57
CA ALA A 508 28.98 -9.17 0.06
C ALA A 508 29.59 -9.97 1.20
N THR A 509 28.84 -10.10 2.28
CA THR A 509 29.17 -10.93 3.43
C THR A 509 28.15 -12.03 3.57
N MET A 510 28.65 -13.23 3.82
CA MET A 510 27.87 -14.41 4.09
C MET A 510 28.37 -14.96 5.40
N PHE A 511 27.57 -14.83 6.45
CA PHE A 511 27.85 -15.45 7.73
C PHE A 511 27.10 -16.78 7.79
N VAL A 512 27.86 -17.85 7.59
CA VAL A 512 27.39 -19.23 7.74
C VAL A 512 27.95 -19.82 9.02
N ASN A 513 27.48 -21.00 9.42
CA ASN A 513 28.02 -21.65 10.62
C ASN A 513 29.51 -21.98 10.42
N GLY A 514 30.38 -21.16 11.03
CA GLY A 514 31.83 -21.30 10.93
C GLY A 514 32.45 -22.20 11.98
N ASN A 515 31.76 -22.46 13.08
CA ASN A 515 32.21 -23.38 14.14
C ASN A 515 31.68 -24.80 13.90
N LYS A 516 31.42 -25.15 12.64
CA LYS A 516 30.92 -26.47 12.27
C LYS A 516 32.03 -27.51 12.30
N ASP A 517 31.72 -28.65 12.92
CA ASP A 517 32.55 -29.83 12.88
C ASP A 517 32.04 -30.81 11.84
N VAL A 518 32.97 -31.42 11.11
CA VAL A 518 32.67 -32.61 10.31
C VAL A 518 33.38 -33.80 10.91
N ARG A 519 32.69 -34.94 10.94
CA ARG A 519 33.30 -36.21 11.28
C ARG A 519 33.89 -36.84 10.03
N ILE A 520 35.22 -36.97 10.01
CA ILE A 520 35.96 -37.59 8.91
C ILE A 520 36.11 -39.08 9.19
N THR A 521 35.77 -39.91 8.21
CA THR A 521 36.12 -41.33 8.16
C THR A 521 37.41 -41.49 7.34
N TYR A 522 38.35 -42.28 7.85
CA TYR A 522 39.64 -42.52 7.20
C TYR A 522 39.68 -43.83 6.40
N SER A 523 40.75 -44.03 5.64
CA SER A 523 40.98 -45.17 4.74
C SER A 523 40.89 -46.55 5.39
N ASP A 524 41.08 -46.64 6.71
CA ASP A 524 40.93 -47.89 7.48
C ASP A 524 39.46 -48.20 7.85
N ARG A 525 38.54 -47.29 7.56
CA ARG A 525 37.09 -47.34 7.81
C ARG A 525 36.66 -47.43 9.27
N THR A 526 37.61 -47.57 10.20
CA THR A 526 37.36 -47.69 11.64
C THR A 526 37.70 -46.40 12.38
N THR A 527 38.70 -45.65 11.92
CA THR A 527 39.06 -44.37 12.53
C THR A 527 38.05 -43.30 12.10
N ARG A 528 37.48 -42.60 13.09
CA ARG A 528 36.63 -41.42 12.87
C ARG A 528 37.05 -40.30 13.81
N THR A 529 37.25 -39.10 13.30
CA THR A 529 37.60 -37.92 14.11
C THR A 529 36.73 -36.73 13.72
N ASN A 530 36.40 -35.89 14.69
CA ASN A 530 35.77 -34.61 14.42
C ASN A 530 36.85 -33.60 14.04
N VAL A 531 36.61 -32.83 12.99
CA VAL A 531 37.52 -31.82 12.46
C VAL A 531 36.73 -30.54 12.20
N PRO A 532 37.16 -29.38 12.74
CA PRO A 532 36.50 -28.11 12.47
C PRO A 532 36.69 -27.73 11.00
N ILE A 533 35.64 -27.23 10.36
CA ILE A 533 35.66 -26.74 8.98
C ILE A 533 35.39 -25.24 9.00
N PRO A 534 36.45 -24.41 9.11
CA PRO A 534 36.28 -22.98 9.21
C PRO A 534 36.12 -22.31 7.85
N PHE A 535 35.42 -21.18 7.84
CA PHE A 535 35.28 -20.30 6.67
C PHE A 535 35.67 -18.88 7.06
N GLY A 536 36.34 -18.17 6.16
CA GLY A 536 36.38 -16.71 6.26
C GLY A 536 37.24 -16.16 7.41
N ARG A 537 36.78 -15.07 8.03
CA ARG A 537 37.44 -14.41 9.17
C ARG A 537 37.68 -15.38 10.34
N GLY A 538 38.74 -15.18 11.12
CA GLY A 538 39.01 -16.00 12.32
C GLY A 538 39.39 -17.46 12.04
N SER A 539 39.30 -17.91 10.78
CA SER A 539 39.58 -19.30 10.38
C SER A 539 41.00 -19.75 10.72
N THR A 540 41.96 -18.82 10.77
CA THR A 540 43.35 -19.11 11.16
C THR A 540 43.49 -19.54 12.62
N ARG A 541 42.62 -19.02 13.50
CA ARG A 541 42.63 -19.34 14.94
C ARG A 541 42.03 -20.70 15.25
N VAL A 542 41.28 -21.27 14.32
CA VAL A 542 40.63 -22.59 14.40
C VAL A 542 41.25 -23.61 13.43
N GLY A 543 42.45 -23.32 12.93
CA GLY A 543 43.30 -24.31 12.27
C GLY A 543 43.35 -24.25 10.74
N ALA A 544 42.81 -23.21 10.08
CA ALA A 544 43.09 -22.96 8.67
C ALA A 544 44.50 -22.37 8.46
N ARG A 545 45.18 -22.75 7.38
CA ARG A 545 46.44 -22.11 6.97
C ARG A 545 46.15 -20.67 6.56
N ALA A 546 47.02 -19.76 7.00
CA ALA A 546 46.86 -18.35 6.70
C ALA A 546 47.20 -18.06 5.23
N SER A 547 46.24 -17.51 4.49
CA SER A 547 46.47 -16.91 3.17
C SER A 547 46.93 -15.44 3.26
N GLY A 548 46.85 -14.85 4.45
CA GLY A 548 47.27 -13.49 4.77
C GLY A 548 47.14 -13.19 6.28
N ALA A 549 47.45 -11.96 6.70
CA ALA A 549 47.31 -11.55 8.09
C ALA A 549 45.82 -11.54 8.50
N ASP A 550 45.44 -12.34 9.49
CA ASP A 550 44.05 -12.43 9.98
C ASP A 550 43.96 -11.72 11.35
N PRO A 551 43.58 -10.43 11.39
CA PRO A 551 43.45 -9.69 12.64
C PRO A 551 42.18 -10.07 13.42
N SER A 552 41.25 -10.79 12.79
CA SER A 552 39.92 -11.03 13.36
C SER A 552 39.98 -11.96 14.58
N PRO A 553 39.16 -11.72 15.60
CA PRO A 553 38.94 -12.67 16.69
C PRO A 553 38.41 -14.04 16.19
N GLY A 554 38.71 -15.10 16.96
CA GLY A 554 38.37 -16.48 16.60
C GLY A 554 36.89 -16.84 16.70
N HIS A 555 36.03 -15.96 17.24
CA HIS A 555 34.58 -16.16 17.27
C HIS A 555 33.86 -15.63 16.02
N TYR A 556 34.57 -14.93 15.12
CA TYR A 556 34.03 -14.50 13.81
C TYR A 556 34.20 -15.53 12.70
N VAL A 557 34.44 -16.80 13.05
CA VAL A 557 34.54 -17.88 12.06
C VAL A 557 33.20 -18.06 11.39
N GLY A 558 33.19 -18.19 10.06
CA GLY A 558 31.98 -18.33 9.25
C GLY A 558 31.69 -17.12 8.36
N TRP A 559 32.44 -16.03 8.53
CA TRP A 559 32.27 -14.77 7.80
C TRP A 559 33.04 -14.77 6.49
N LEU A 560 32.38 -15.17 5.42
CA LEU A 560 32.93 -15.09 4.06
C LEU A 560 32.70 -13.70 3.50
N LEU A 561 33.78 -13.05 3.08
CA LEU A 561 33.78 -11.76 2.41
C LEU A 561 34.19 -11.94 0.97
N VAL A 562 33.33 -11.48 0.06
CA VAL A 562 33.52 -11.61 -1.39
C VAL A 562 33.25 -10.30 -2.09
N LYS A 563 34.07 -10.00 -3.09
CA LYS A 563 33.88 -8.86 -3.98
C LYS A 563 32.95 -9.27 -5.12
N LEU A 564 31.90 -8.50 -5.35
CA LEU A 564 31.06 -8.65 -6.54
C LEU A 564 31.63 -7.78 -7.66
N GLN A 565 31.87 -8.38 -8.83
CA GLN A 565 32.33 -7.65 -10.00
C GLN A 565 31.25 -6.64 -10.45
N PRO A 566 31.61 -5.36 -10.69
CA PRO A 566 30.68 -4.38 -11.27
C PRO A 566 30.05 -4.89 -12.56
N THR A 567 28.74 -4.74 -12.68
CA THR A 567 27.96 -5.17 -13.85
C THR A 567 26.67 -4.38 -13.92
N THR A 568 26.04 -4.35 -15.09
CA THR A 568 24.70 -3.78 -15.26
C THR A 568 23.67 -4.90 -15.08
N ILE A 569 22.62 -4.68 -14.29
CA ILE A 569 21.49 -5.60 -14.18
C ILE A 569 20.30 -4.98 -14.93
N GLN A 570 19.78 -5.69 -15.93
CA GLN A 570 18.64 -5.23 -16.74
C GLN A 570 17.35 -5.13 -15.90
N PRO A 571 16.32 -4.39 -16.35
CA PRO A 571 15.04 -4.32 -15.65
C PRO A 571 14.48 -5.71 -15.35
N GLY A 572 14.15 -5.98 -14.08
CA GLY A 572 13.61 -7.27 -13.66
C GLY A 572 14.60 -8.45 -13.61
N GLU A 573 15.83 -8.30 -14.11
CA GLU A 573 16.82 -9.37 -14.21
C GLU A 573 17.37 -9.74 -12.82
N THR A 574 17.66 -11.03 -12.62
CA THR A 574 18.39 -11.51 -11.44
C THR A 574 19.65 -12.22 -11.84
N LEU A 575 20.79 -11.68 -11.43
CA LEU A 575 22.11 -12.22 -11.76
C LEU A 575 22.69 -13.04 -10.62
N VAL A 576 23.28 -14.18 -10.96
CA VAL A 576 24.01 -15.06 -10.06
C VAL A 576 25.51 -14.84 -10.20
N PHE A 577 26.13 -14.41 -9.10
CA PHE A 577 27.58 -14.21 -8.99
C PHE A 577 28.24 -15.45 -8.40
N SER A 578 29.18 -16.03 -9.15
CA SER A 578 29.94 -17.23 -8.77
C SER A 578 31.44 -16.96 -8.87
N PRO A 579 32.33 -17.79 -8.27
CA PRO A 579 33.77 -17.54 -8.28
C PRO A 579 34.29 -17.41 -9.71
N MET A 580 35.08 -16.37 -9.98
CA MET A 580 35.59 -16.11 -11.34
C MET A 580 36.68 -17.11 -11.76
N ARG A 581 37.39 -17.69 -10.79
CA ARG A 581 38.47 -18.65 -10.99
C ARG A 581 38.74 -19.44 -9.72
N THR A 582 39.43 -20.57 -9.86
CA THR A 582 39.93 -21.29 -8.70
C THR A 582 41.13 -20.60 -8.08
N ALA A 583 41.04 -20.29 -6.79
CA ALA A 583 42.09 -19.58 -6.05
C ALA A 583 42.04 -19.91 -4.55
N GLU A 584 43.14 -19.63 -3.85
CA GLU A 584 43.12 -19.67 -2.39
C GLU A 584 42.24 -18.52 -1.86
N TYR A 585 41.33 -18.82 -0.93
CA TYR A 585 40.49 -17.82 -0.30
C TYR A 585 41.36 -16.83 0.49
N GLN A 586 41.24 -15.54 0.20
CA GLN A 586 42.02 -14.49 0.85
C GLN A 586 41.31 -14.01 2.11
N THR A 587 41.92 -14.21 3.27
CA THR A 587 41.35 -13.78 4.57
C THR A 587 41.48 -12.27 4.78
N PHE A 588 42.57 -11.67 4.32
CA PHE A 588 42.83 -10.23 4.47
C PHE A 588 42.51 -9.42 3.21
N GLN A 589 43.02 -9.84 2.05
CA GLN A 589 42.87 -9.15 0.77
C GLN A 589 41.54 -9.55 0.10
N VAL A 590 40.45 -9.16 0.76
CA VAL A 590 39.07 -9.53 0.41
C VAL A 590 38.72 -9.18 -1.05
N ASP A 591 39.26 -8.09 -1.59
CA ASP A 591 39.04 -7.67 -2.98
C ASP A 591 39.51 -8.70 -4.04
N ARG A 592 40.30 -9.70 -3.64
CA ARG A 592 40.73 -10.81 -4.50
C ARG A 592 39.76 -11.99 -4.53
N ASN A 593 38.81 -12.05 -3.59
CA ASN A 593 37.75 -13.06 -3.57
C ASN A 593 36.62 -12.63 -4.51
N VAL A 594 36.88 -12.64 -5.82
CA VAL A 594 35.97 -12.08 -6.83
C VAL A 594 34.91 -13.08 -7.28
N LEU A 595 33.65 -12.68 -7.17
CA LEU A 595 32.51 -13.32 -7.84
C LEU A 595 32.10 -12.52 -9.07
N SER A 596 31.73 -13.21 -10.14
CA SER A 596 31.30 -12.63 -11.41
C SER A 596 29.98 -13.25 -11.84
N SER A 597 29.09 -12.44 -12.42
CA SER A 597 27.87 -12.93 -13.06
C SER A 597 28.10 -13.48 -14.45
N SER A 598 29.30 -13.30 -15.03
CA SER A 598 29.66 -13.86 -16.35
C SER A 598 30.26 -15.27 -16.28
N VAL A 599 30.40 -15.84 -15.07
CA VAL A 599 30.95 -17.19 -14.87
C VAL A 599 29.86 -18.05 -14.24
N ALA A 600 29.47 -19.11 -14.95
CA ALA A 600 28.52 -20.08 -14.43
C ALA A 600 29.13 -20.85 -13.26
N PRO A 601 28.34 -21.28 -12.25
CA PRO A 601 28.83 -22.21 -11.23
C PRO A 601 29.43 -23.47 -11.88
N ASP A 602 30.69 -23.76 -11.58
CA ASP A 602 31.39 -24.96 -12.05
C ASP A 602 32.12 -25.63 -10.87
N PRO A 603 31.98 -26.95 -10.65
CA PRO A 603 32.67 -27.64 -9.55
C PRO A 603 34.21 -27.57 -9.60
N SER A 604 34.80 -27.21 -10.74
CA SER A 604 36.24 -26.96 -10.89
C SER A 604 36.66 -25.54 -10.59
N ILE A 605 35.70 -24.62 -10.35
CA ILE A 605 35.90 -23.19 -10.10
C ILE A 605 35.46 -22.82 -8.67
N TYR A 606 36.42 -22.69 -7.75
CA TYR A 606 36.14 -22.51 -6.31
C TYR A 606 37.24 -21.79 -5.53
N PHE A 607 36.90 -21.26 -4.35
CA PHE A 607 37.92 -20.82 -3.40
C PHE A 607 38.35 -21.98 -2.50
N TYR A 608 39.63 -22.07 -2.14
CA TYR A 608 40.09 -23.11 -1.22
C TYR A 608 40.82 -22.59 0.00
N GLN A 609 40.74 -23.35 1.09
CA GLN A 609 41.50 -23.14 2.32
C GLN A 609 42.10 -24.48 2.77
N ASP A 610 43.41 -24.50 3.00
CA ASP A 610 44.12 -25.69 3.50
C ASP A 610 44.12 -25.69 5.03
N MET A 611 44.01 -26.87 5.65
CA MET A 611 44.10 -27.01 7.10
C MET A 611 45.56 -27.11 7.56
N GLN A 612 45.86 -26.57 8.73
CA GLN A 612 47.18 -26.66 9.35
C GLN A 612 47.47 -28.09 9.81
N ALA A 613 46.47 -28.73 10.42
CA ALA A 613 46.58 -30.09 10.92
C ALA A 613 46.77 -31.11 9.79
N THR A 614 47.70 -32.03 9.99
CA THR A 614 47.97 -33.16 9.08
C THR A 614 47.40 -34.44 9.66
N HIS A 615 46.85 -35.29 8.79
CA HIS A 615 46.23 -36.55 9.17
C HIS A 615 47.10 -37.74 8.75
N ALA A 616 47.52 -38.56 9.72
CA ALA A 616 48.38 -39.72 9.47
C ALA A 616 47.75 -40.73 8.50
N LYS A 617 46.42 -40.90 8.56
CA LYS A 617 45.64 -41.74 7.63
C LYS A 617 44.94 -40.85 6.61
N GLN A 618 44.65 -41.40 5.43
CA GLN A 618 43.98 -40.65 4.36
C GLN A 618 42.49 -40.46 4.70
N PRO A 619 41.97 -39.22 4.73
CA PRO A 619 40.53 -38.94 4.78
C PRO A 619 39.80 -39.53 3.55
N THR A 620 38.63 -40.14 3.74
CA THR A 620 37.88 -40.77 2.63
C THR A 620 36.43 -40.32 2.52
N SER A 621 35.75 -40.04 3.63
CA SER A 621 34.38 -39.51 3.63
C SER A 621 34.16 -38.62 4.84
N PHE A 622 33.10 -37.81 4.80
CA PHE A 622 32.75 -36.93 5.91
C PHE A 622 31.23 -36.84 6.10
N VAL A 623 30.82 -36.49 7.31
CA VAL A 623 29.44 -36.11 7.64
C VAL A 623 29.48 -34.92 8.59
N GLU A 624 28.55 -33.98 8.46
CA GLU A 624 28.40 -32.92 9.46
C GLU A 624 27.97 -33.55 10.78
N PHE A 625 28.66 -33.17 11.86
CA PHE A 625 28.49 -33.77 13.17
C PHE A 625 28.48 -32.70 14.25
N PRO A 626 27.45 -32.62 15.09
CA PRO A 626 27.43 -31.71 16.22
C PRO A 626 28.50 -32.19 17.20
N GLY A 627 29.59 -31.42 17.37
CA GLY A 627 30.62 -31.72 18.37
C GLY A 627 30.03 -31.88 19.78
N PRO A 628 30.81 -32.36 20.77
CA PRO A 628 30.35 -32.44 22.15
C PRO A 628 30.23 -31.03 22.76
N GLY A 629 29.09 -30.36 22.60
CA GLY A 629 28.81 -29.07 23.25
C GLY A 629 27.59 -28.35 22.67
N ASN A 630 26.72 -27.84 23.55
CA ASN A 630 25.55 -27.01 23.22
C ASN A 630 25.92 -25.57 22.82
N GLN A 631 27.12 -25.30 22.31
CA GLN A 631 27.63 -23.95 22.03
C GLN A 631 28.26 -23.89 20.63
N SER A 632 27.46 -24.18 19.61
CA SER A 632 27.95 -24.29 18.25
C SER A 632 27.77 -23.03 17.40
N GLY A 633 26.93 -22.09 17.87
CA GLY A 633 26.50 -20.95 17.06
C GLY A 633 25.75 -21.37 15.80
N GLY A 634 25.09 -22.53 15.82
CA GLY A 634 24.35 -23.11 14.68
C GLY A 634 23.15 -22.28 14.21
N ASP A 635 22.80 -21.25 14.97
CA ASP A 635 21.80 -20.22 14.72
C ASP A 635 22.39 -18.92 14.16
N ASN A 636 23.70 -18.74 14.11
CA ASN A 636 24.31 -17.46 13.74
C ASN A 636 24.42 -17.29 12.23
N TYR A 637 23.35 -16.76 11.61
CA TYR A 637 23.33 -16.46 10.20
C TYR A 637 22.96 -15.01 9.89
N MET A 638 23.76 -14.42 9.01
CA MET A 638 23.59 -13.06 8.54
C MET A 638 24.12 -12.95 7.12
N MET A 639 23.55 -12.05 6.34
CA MET A 639 24.19 -11.58 5.11
C MET A 639 24.12 -10.07 5.04
N SER A 640 25.11 -9.48 4.40
CA SER A 640 25.11 -8.05 4.13
C SER A 640 25.72 -7.74 2.78
N LEU A 641 25.34 -6.59 2.25
CA LEU A 641 25.90 -6.02 1.05
C LEU A 641 26.38 -4.62 1.41
N LYS A 642 27.64 -4.33 1.13
CA LYS A 642 28.25 -3.02 1.36
C LYS A 642 28.82 -2.43 0.08
N SER A 643 28.69 -1.12 -0.06
CA SER A 643 29.27 -0.34 -1.14
C SER A 643 30.76 -0.12 -0.89
N ALA A 644 31.59 -0.54 -1.84
CA ALA A 644 32.98 -0.10 -1.93
C ALA A 644 33.09 1.22 -2.73
N GLY A 645 31.97 1.76 -3.21
CA GLY A 645 31.91 2.92 -4.08
C GLY A 645 32.88 2.81 -5.26
N ARG A 646 33.75 3.81 -5.42
CA ARG A 646 34.78 3.85 -6.46
C ARG A 646 36.07 3.08 -6.10
N GLN A 647 36.18 2.55 -4.88
CA GLN A 647 37.38 1.82 -4.46
C GLN A 647 37.45 0.49 -5.20
N ARG A 648 38.58 0.25 -5.87
CA ARG A 648 38.84 -1.00 -6.60
C ARG A 648 39.45 -2.09 -5.73
N THR A 649 40.16 -1.67 -4.68
CA THR A 649 40.89 -2.52 -3.74
C THR A 649 40.43 -2.19 -2.32
N PHE A 650 40.15 -3.22 -1.55
CA PHE A 650 39.74 -3.12 -0.15
C PHE A 650 40.08 -4.42 0.57
N ASN A 651 40.26 -4.32 1.89
CA ASN A 651 40.66 -5.43 2.73
C ASN A 651 39.71 -5.60 3.91
N ASP A 652 39.98 -6.63 4.71
CA ASP A 652 39.24 -6.97 5.91
C ASP A 652 39.04 -5.80 6.88
N SER A 653 40.10 -5.00 7.13
CA SER A 653 40.03 -3.87 8.05
C SER A 653 39.16 -2.73 7.53
N SER A 654 39.17 -2.47 6.22
CA SER A 654 38.36 -1.42 5.60
C SER A 654 36.87 -1.77 5.47
N PHE A 655 36.51 -3.06 5.49
CA PHE A 655 35.13 -3.53 5.35
C PHE A 655 34.18 -2.92 6.39
N ASN A 656 34.64 -2.75 7.63
CA ASN A 656 33.79 -2.27 8.71
C ASN A 656 33.32 -0.82 8.47
N SER A 657 34.09 -0.04 7.71
CA SER A 657 33.82 1.37 7.38
C SER A 657 33.21 1.57 5.98
N MET A 658 32.81 0.51 5.28
CA MET A 658 32.07 0.62 4.02
C MET A 658 30.60 0.96 4.27
N GLN A 659 29.98 1.69 3.34
CA GLN A 659 28.57 2.04 3.42
C GLN A 659 27.72 0.78 3.31
N SER A 660 26.87 0.54 4.31
CA SER A 660 25.90 -0.56 4.28
C SER A 660 24.79 -0.28 3.26
N ILE A 661 24.49 -1.27 2.42
CA ILE A 661 23.36 -1.27 1.49
C ILE A 661 22.25 -2.15 2.05
N VAL A 662 22.58 -3.40 2.36
CA VAL A 662 21.66 -4.39 2.94
C VAL A 662 22.32 -5.04 4.15
N TYR A 663 21.55 -5.23 5.21
CA TYR A 663 21.87 -6.05 6.36
C TYR A 663 20.67 -6.94 6.68
N ALA A 664 20.87 -8.25 6.58
CA ALA A 664 19.84 -9.24 6.89
C ALA A 664 20.33 -10.19 7.99
N ASN A 665 19.82 -9.99 9.20
CA ASN A 665 19.88 -11.00 10.26
C ASN A 665 18.74 -11.99 10.05
N THR A 666 19.09 -13.22 9.69
CA THR A 666 18.13 -14.26 9.33
C THR A 666 17.81 -15.21 10.49
N SER A 667 18.34 -14.94 11.69
CA SER A 667 18.16 -15.74 12.90
C SER A 667 17.42 -14.99 14.01
N LEU A 668 16.52 -15.70 14.70
CA LEU A 668 15.70 -15.14 15.77
C LEU A 668 16.48 -14.94 17.08
N GLN A 669 17.29 -15.94 17.46
CA GLN A 669 18.06 -15.98 18.72
C GLN A 669 19.54 -15.70 18.51
N ALA A 670 19.82 -15.02 17.42
CA ALA A 670 21.12 -14.59 17.02
C ALA A 670 22.02 -14.28 18.25
N GLY A 671 22.97 -15.19 18.54
CA GLY A 671 24.05 -15.04 19.54
C GLY A 671 23.88 -15.90 20.79
N GLY A 672 22.71 -16.55 20.95
CA GLY A 672 22.40 -17.46 22.05
C GLY A 672 23.27 -18.72 22.05
N SER A 673 23.73 -19.15 20.87
CA SER A 673 24.59 -20.32 20.65
C SER A 673 23.99 -21.65 21.13
N ASP A 674 22.71 -21.69 21.48
CA ASP A 674 22.00 -22.80 22.10
C ASP A 674 21.32 -23.74 21.09
N GLU A 675 21.23 -23.37 19.81
CA GLU A 675 20.83 -24.27 18.73
C GLU A 675 21.96 -25.24 18.34
N LEU A 676 21.60 -26.52 18.18
CA LEU A 676 22.54 -27.58 17.79
C LEU A 676 22.82 -27.54 16.28
N PRO A 677 24.06 -27.84 15.83
CA PRO A 677 24.38 -27.99 14.41
C PRO A 677 23.55 -29.07 13.73
N VAL A 678 23.51 -29.02 12.40
CA VAL A 678 22.86 -30.07 11.61
C VAL A 678 23.67 -31.37 11.72
N GLN A 679 23.04 -32.41 12.27
CA GLN A 679 23.63 -33.75 12.27
C GLN A 679 23.17 -34.54 11.06
N TRP A 680 24.10 -35.04 10.26
CA TRP A 680 23.73 -35.95 9.16
C TRP A 680 23.58 -37.38 9.67
N ALA A 681 22.47 -38.01 9.32
CA ALA A 681 22.29 -39.43 9.57
C ALA A 681 23.21 -40.26 8.65
N SER A 682 24.04 -41.13 9.24
CA SER A 682 24.90 -42.08 8.52
C SER A 682 24.45 -43.53 8.74
N GLY A 683 24.55 -44.41 7.73
CA GLY A 683 24.33 -45.86 7.91
C GLY A 683 23.44 -46.52 6.84
N ARG A 684 23.04 -47.78 7.10
CA ARG A 684 22.26 -48.60 6.15
C ARG A 684 20.86 -48.00 5.94
N GLY A 685 20.46 -47.80 4.69
CA GLY A 685 19.18 -47.17 4.33
C GLY A 685 19.17 -45.63 4.39
N ARG A 686 20.34 -44.99 4.54
CA ARG A 686 20.52 -43.52 4.49
C ARG A 686 21.32 -43.11 3.25
N GLN A 687 21.31 -41.81 2.93
CA GLN A 687 22.13 -41.23 1.87
C GLN A 687 23.63 -41.52 2.13
N PRO A 688 24.41 -41.95 1.11
CA PRO A 688 25.84 -42.23 1.27
C PRO A 688 26.61 -41.05 1.87
N GLU A 689 27.67 -41.32 2.65
CA GLU A 689 28.57 -40.27 3.14
C GLU A 689 29.29 -39.62 1.94
N PRO A 690 29.30 -38.28 1.82
CA PRO A 690 30.08 -37.60 0.79
C PRO A 690 31.56 -37.95 0.87
N ARG A 691 32.20 -38.10 -0.29
CA ARG A 691 33.63 -38.44 -0.37
C ARG A 691 34.50 -37.23 -0.04
N VAL A 692 35.63 -37.48 0.61
CA VAL A 692 36.76 -36.55 0.59
C VAL A 692 37.58 -36.85 -0.67
N HIS A 693 37.70 -35.86 -1.55
CA HIS A 693 38.36 -36.02 -2.84
C HIS A 693 39.88 -36.14 -2.70
N ARG A 694 40.48 -37.16 -3.31
CA ARG A 694 41.94 -37.31 -3.31
C ARG A 694 42.56 -36.48 -4.44
N LEU A 695 43.51 -35.63 -4.08
CA LEU A 695 44.40 -34.88 -4.97
C LEU A 695 45.80 -35.50 -4.89
N ALA A 696 46.62 -35.39 -5.94
CA ALA A 696 47.98 -35.93 -5.93
C ALA A 696 48.93 -35.02 -5.15
N ASN A 697 48.75 -33.70 -5.23
CA ASN A 697 49.55 -32.69 -4.53
C ASN A 697 48.76 -31.40 -4.23
N SER A 698 49.43 -30.40 -3.63
CA SER A 698 48.83 -29.12 -3.23
C SER A 698 48.41 -28.21 -4.39
N ARG A 699 49.00 -28.39 -5.58
CA ARG A 699 48.72 -27.62 -6.81
C ARG A 699 47.56 -28.20 -7.61
N ASP A 700 47.23 -29.47 -7.41
CA ASP A 700 46.09 -30.10 -8.07
C ASP A 700 44.77 -29.46 -7.62
N ARG A 701 43.75 -29.58 -8.49
CA ARG A 701 42.41 -29.02 -8.32
C ARG A 701 41.35 -30.09 -8.55
N LEU A 702 40.16 -29.85 -8.00
CA LEU A 702 39.01 -30.72 -8.23
C LEU A 702 38.57 -30.63 -9.71
N PRO A 703 38.20 -31.76 -10.33
CA PRO A 703 37.65 -31.75 -11.68
C PRO A 703 36.20 -31.23 -11.68
N GLY A 704 35.68 -30.82 -12.84
CA GLY A 704 34.27 -30.42 -12.99
C GLY A 704 33.25 -31.51 -12.65
N THR A 705 33.69 -32.77 -12.51
CA THR A 705 32.86 -33.90 -12.06
C THR A 705 32.77 -34.01 -10.53
N ALA A 706 33.45 -33.14 -9.78
CA ALA A 706 33.42 -33.10 -8.32
C ALA A 706 32.20 -32.33 -7.80
N ILE A 707 31.00 -32.77 -8.16
CA ILE A 707 29.76 -32.07 -7.80
C ILE A 707 29.57 -32.06 -6.27
N PRO A 708 29.38 -30.89 -5.63
CA PRO A 708 29.10 -30.80 -4.20
C PRO A 708 27.81 -31.53 -3.80
N ASP A 709 27.84 -32.19 -2.65
CA ASP A 709 26.64 -32.83 -2.10
C ASP A 709 25.62 -31.77 -1.65
N THR A 710 24.34 -31.96 -1.93
CA THR A 710 23.28 -31.00 -1.58
C THR A 710 23.27 -30.63 -0.09
N ARG A 711 23.67 -31.56 0.79
CA ARG A 711 23.72 -31.32 2.23
C ARG A 711 24.81 -30.32 2.65
N THR A 712 25.76 -30.03 1.75
CA THR A 712 26.82 -29.04 1.98
C THR A 712 26.37 -27.61 1.67
N ARG A 713 25.17 -27.43 1.09
CA ARG A 713 24.56 -26.11 0.90
C ARG A 713 24.28 -25.48 2.27
N ASP A 714 24.73 -24.26 2.45
CA ASP A 714 24.45 -23.48 3.65
C ASP A 714 24.25 -22.00 3.30
N GLY A 715 23.50 -21.26 4.10
CA GLY A 715 23.12 -19.87 3.83
C GLY A 715 21.62 -19.69 3.56
N PHE A 716 21.24 -18.55 2.97
CA PHE A 716 19.85 -18.09 2.90
C PHE A 716 19.49 -17.57 1.52
N ARG A 717 18.21 -17.67 1.19
CA ARG A 717 17.58 -17.05 0.03
C ARG A 717 16.22 -16.48 0.37
N ILE A 718 15.70 -15.58 -0.45
CA ILE A 718 14.30 -15.17 -0.35
C ILE A 718 13.40 -16.40 -0.54
N ARG A 719 12.33 -16.46 0.24
CA ARG A 719 11.32 -17.52 0.16
C ARG A 719 10.71 -17.59 -1.23
N TRP A 720 10.56 -18.81 -1.74
CA TRP A 720 9.98 -19.03 -3.06
C TRP A 720 8.46 -18.96 -3.01
N TRP A 721 7.84 -18.60 -4.13
CA TRP A 721 6.37 -18.63 -4.25
C TRP A 721 5.83 -20.06 -4.19
N ASP A 722 6.57 -20.99 -4.82
CA ASP A 722 6.37 -22.43 -4.66
C ASP A 722 7.56 -23.05 -3.94
N GLU A 723 7.41 -23.15 -2.62
CA GLU A 723 8.43 -23.64 -1.71
C GLU A 723 8.61 -25.16 -1.79
N HIS A 724 9.83 -25.66 -1.66
CA HIS A 724 10.10 -27.10 -1.88
C HIS A 724 9.61 -27.98 -0.72
N ARG A 725 9.41 -29.28 -1.02
CA ARG A 725 8.75 -30.23 -0.12
C ARG A 725 9.46 -30.36 1.23
N SER A 726 10.80 -30.38 1.26
CA SER A 726 11.52 -30.47 2.53
C SER A 726 11.22 -29.28 3.45
N ASN A 727 11.17 -28.05 2.92
CA ASN A 727 10.82 -26.85 3.69
C ASN A 727 9.38 -26.90 4.22
N ILE A 728 8.42 -27.35 3.39
CA ILE A 728 7.02 -27.55 3.81
C ILE A 728 6.91 -28.57 4.95
N LEU A 729 7.65 -29.69 4.86
CA LEU A 729 7.65 -30.70 5.92
C LEU A 729 8.38 -30.22 7.19
N GLY A 730 9.32 -29.29 7.03
CA GLY A 730 10.11 -28.67 8.09
C GLY A 730 9.39 -27.59 8.88
N SER A 731 8.21 -27.13 8.45
CA SER A 731 7.44 -26.07 9.10
C SER A 731 6.62 -26.51 10.33
N GLY A 732 7.07 -27.58 11.00
CA GLY A 732 6.48 -28.11 12.23
C GLY A 732 4.98 -28.38 12.17
N GLN A 733 4.20 -27.78 13.09
CA GLN A 733 2.75 -27.99 13.17
C GLN A 733 2.01 -27.51 11.92
N LEU A 734 2.58 -26.54 11.19
CA LEU A 734 1.97 -25.96 9.98
C LEU A 734 2.20 -26.80 8.72
N ARG A 735 2.93 -27.93 8.79
CA ARG A 735 3.23 -28.80 7.63
C ARG A 735 2.00 -29.31 6.88
N GLY A 736 0.86 -29.46 7.58
CA GLY A 736 -0.42 -29.87 7.00
C GLY A 736 -1.19 -28.73 6.32
N GLN A 737 -0.73 -27.49 6.48
CA GLN A 737 -1.33 -26.27 5.96
C GLN A 737 -0.29 -25.47 5.17
N PRO A 738 0.22 -25.97 4.03
CA PRO A 738 1.33 -25.37 3.29
C PRO A 738 1.06 -23.93 2.80
N GLN A 739 -0.18 -23.43 2.91
CA GLN A 739 -0.57 -22.07 2.57
C GLN A 739 0.20 -20.99 3.35
N HIS A 740 0.70 -21.28 4.56
CA HIS A 740 1.50 -20.32 5.33
C HIS A 740 2.79 -19.88 4.60
N LEU A 741 3.44 -20.79 3.86
CA LEU A 741 4.61 -20.48 3.02
C LEU A 741 4.23 -19.77 1.72
N LYS A 742 2.96 -19.85 1.30
CA LYS A 742 2.43 -19.18 0.10
C LYS A 742 2.01 -17.74 0.34
N THR A 743 2.27 -17.19 1.53
CA THR A 743 2.09 -15.75 1.78
C THR A 743 3.03 -14.96 0.86
N SER A 744 2.52 -13.92 0.21
CA SER A 744 3.31 -13.13 -0.73
C SER A 744 4.38 -12.35 0.00
N VAL A 745 5.65 -12.66 -0.28
CA VAL A 745 6.79 -11.90 0.26
C VAL A 745 6.67 -10.42 -0.09
N ILE A 746 6.21 -10.12 -1.31
CA ILE A 746 6.07 -8.75 -1.82
C ILE A 746 4.86 -8.04 -1.19
N GLY A 747 3.78 -8.78 -0.91
CA GLY A 747 2.60 -8.18 -0.27
C GLY A 747 2.91 -7.74 1.17
N THR A 748 3.45 -8.65 1.97
CA THR A 748 3.62 -8.45 3.41
C THR A 748 4.94 -7.78 3.79
N TRP A 749 5.98 -7.93 2.96
CA TRP A 749 7.33 -7.46 3.27
C TRP A 749 7.87 -6.58 2.13
N ASN A 750 8.85 -5.75 2.44
CA ASN A 750 9.55 -4.91 1.46
C ASN A 750 10.93 -5.50 1.13
N PRO A 751 11.12 -6.16 -0.04
CA PRO A 751 12.39 -6.75 -0.43
C PRO A 751 13.47 -5.71 -0.72
N ARG A 752 13.12 -4.43 -0.92
CA ARG A 752 14.07 -3.33 -1.17
C ARG A 752 14.62 -2.69 0.10
N ALA A 753 14.26 -3.19 1.29
CA ALA A 753 14.70 -2.61 2.55
C ALA A 753 16.22 -2.78 2.78
N ALA A 754 16.86 -1.83 3.47
CA ALA A 754 18.23 -2.00 3.92
C ALA A 754 18.33 -2.94 5.13
N TYR A 755 17.28 -3.05 5.95
CA TYR A 755 17.29 -3.84 7.18
C TYR A 755 16.26 -4.96 7.16
N PHE A 756 16.75 -6.18 7.30
CA PHE A 756 15.95 -7.36 7.62
C PHE A 756 16.42 -7.88 8.97
N CYS A 757 15.62 -7.68 10.00
CA CYS A 757 15.87 -8.25 11.31
C CYS A 757 14.84 -9.33 11.54
N ARG A 758 15.26 -10.57 11.78
CA ARG A 758 14.30 -11.62 12.19
C ARG A 758 13.66 -11.24 13.52
N ASN A 759 12.35 -11.41 13.61
CA ASN A 759 11.59 -11.27 14.84
C ASN A 759 10.52 -12.40 14.91
N PRO A 760 9.81 -12.57 16.04
CA PRO A 760 8.80 -13.61 16.17
C PRO A 760 7.65 -13.54 15.15
N TRP A 761 7.35 -12.35 14.59
CA TRP A 761 6.30 -12.15 13.59
C TRP A 761 6.71 -12.54 12.17
N ASP A 762 8.01 -12.52 11.85
CA ASP A 762 8.56 -12.97 10.56
C ASP A 762 8.74 -14.50 10.52
N ASN A 763 8.94 -15.13 11.68
CA ASN A 763 9.15 -16.56 11.74
C ASN A 763 7.84 -17.35 11.55
N ILE A 764 7.79 -18.19 10.52
CA ILE A 764 6.60 -18.97 10.12
C ILE A 764 6.75 -20.48 10.39
N THR A 765 7.66 -20.87 11.29
CA THR A 765 7.77 -22.24 11.84
C THR A 765 7.69 -22.20 13.37
N ASP A 766 7.10 -23.22 13.98
CA ASP A 766 7.04 -23.38 15.43
C ASP A 766 8.15 -24.29 15.99
N LEU A 767 8.94 -24.93 15.11
CA LEU A 767 10.05 -25.80 15.50
C LEU A 767 11.41 -25.15 15.20
N PRO A 768 12.37 -25.27 16.12
CA PRO A 768 13.74 -24.89 15.84
C PRO A 768 14.36 -25.82 14.78
N PRO A 769 15.28 -25.32 13.97
CA PRO A 769 15.78 -23.95 14.01
C PRO A 769 14.82 -22.95 13.32
N HIS A 770 14.68 -21.75 13.89
CA HIS A 770 13.71 -20.72 13.48
C HIS A 770 14.15 -19.94 12.21
N PHE A 771 14.41 -20.67 11.12
CA PHE A 771 15.00 -20.14 9.89
C PHE A 771 14.01 -19.79 8.78
N TYR A 772 12.70 -19.83 9.03
CA TYR A 772 11.69 -19.64 8.00
C TYR A 772 11.00 -18.29 8.16
N GLY A 773 11.15 -17.40 7.19
CA GLY A 773 10.32 -16.18 7.07
C GLY A 773 10.48 -15.58 5.69
N MET A 774 10.79 -14.29 5.57
CA MET A 774 11.10 -13.70 4.27
C MET A 774 12.35 -14.33 3.63
N TYR A 775 13.42 -14.47 4.41
CA TYR A 775 14.60 -15.25 4.02
C TYR A 775 14.51 -16.64 4.65
N THR A 776 14.83 -17.68 3.90
CA THR A 776 14.75 -19.07 4.34
C THR A 776 16.10 -19.74 4.21
N ARG A 777 16.51 -20.48 5.24
CA ARG A 777 17.57 -21.50 5.12
C ARG A 777 16.95 -22.78 4.60
N ASP A 778 17.46 -23.27 3.49
CA ASP A 778 16.93 -24.48 2.87
C ASP A 778 17.21 -25.73 3.70
N LEU A 779 16.19 -26.57 3.92
CA LEU A 779 16.41 -27.97 4.25
C LEU A 779 16.89 -28.75 3.03
N PHE A 780 17.51 -29.91 3.26
CA PHE A 780 18.04 -30.75 2.20
C PHE A 780 16.92 -31.22 1.25
N ASP A 781 17.00 -30.80 -0.01
CA ASP A 781 16.02 -31.12 -1.05
C ASP A 781 16.72 -31.18 -2.41
N GLN A 782 16.26 -32.07 -3.29
CA GLN A 782 16.81 -32.15 -4.65
C GLN A 782 16.65 -30.83 -5.41
N ARG A 783 15.57 -30.07 -5.17
CA ARG A 783 15.32 -28.74 -5.76
C ARG A 783 16.41 -27.72 -5.46
N VAL A 784 17.15 -27.90 -4.35
CA VAL A 784 18.29 -27.05 -3.96
C VAL A 784 19.65 -27.74 -4.13
N SER A 785 19.70 -28.84 -4.89
CA SER A 785 20.95 -29.49 -5.28
C SER A 785 21.80 -28.60 -6.17
N TRP A 786 23.10 -28.87 -6.23
CA TRP A 786 24.02 -28.14 -7.12
C TRP A 786 23.51 -28.07 -8.56
N GLN A 787 23.03 -29.19 -9.10
CA GLN A 787 22.55 -29.26 -10.49
C GLN A 787 21.26 -28.47 -10.71
N ASN A 788 20.28 -28.57 -9.80
CA ASN A 788 19.01 -27.87 -9.95
C ASN A 788 19.13 -26.36 -9.69
N MET A 789 20.16 -25.96 -8.95
CA MET A 789 20.47 -24.56 -8.72
C MET A 789 21.36 -23.95 -9.82
N MET A 790 21.62 -24.65 -10.94
CA MET A 790 22.37 -24.05 -12.05
C MET A 790 21.58 -22.91 -12.71
N PRO A 791 22.16 -21.71 -12.87
CA PRO A 791 21.50 -20.60 -13.54
C PRO A 791 21.39 -20.82 -15.05
N ARG A 792 20.53 -20.03 -15.69
CA ARG A 792 20.43 -19.95 -17.15
C ARG A 792 21.45 -18.96 -17.69
N SER A 793 22.21 -19.33 -18.72
CA SER A 793 23.12 -18.40 -19.39
C SER A 793 22.37 -17.60 -20.47
N VAL A 794 22.36 -16.28 -20.34
CA VAL A 794 21.74 -15.32 -21.28
C VAL A 794 22.74 -14.19 -21.51
N ASP A 795 23.09 -13.93 -22.78
CA ASP A 795 24.04 -12.86 -23.18
C ASP A 795 25.36 -12.82 -22.39
N GLY A 796 25.89 -14.01 -22.08
CA GLY A 796 27.15 -14.14 -21.33
C GLY A 796 27.03 -13.80 -19.84
N LYS A 797 25.81 -13.68 -19.31
CA LYS A 797 25.49 -13.54 -17.89
C LYS A 797 24.67 -14.74 -17.39
N ASN A 798 24.74 -14.98 -16.09
CA ASN A 798 24.04 -16.09 -15.44
C ASN A 798 22.81 -15.57 -14.71
N VAL A 799 21.64 -15.86 -15.28
CA VAL A 799 20.32 -15.41 -14.82
C VAL A 799 19.65 -16.48 -13.96
N SER A 800 18.92 -16.05 -12.94
CA SER A 800 18.12 -16.90 -12.05
C SER A 800 16.75 -16.29 -11.79
N TRP A 801 15.90 -17.01 -11.07
CA TRP A 801 14.60 -16.53 -10.60
C TRP A 801 14.69 -16.10 -9.12
N PRO A 802 14.27 -14.88 -8.74
CA PRO A 802 14.32 -14.41 -7.35
C PRO A 802 13.35 -15.15 -6.42
N PHE A 803 12.28 -15.75 -6.96
CA PHE A 803 11.18 -16.35 -6.18
C PHE A 803 10.95 -17.83 -6.51
N GLY A 804 11.93 -18.50 -7.13
CA GLY A 804 11.85 -19.93 -7.42
C GLY A 804 13.14 -20.51 -7.99
N GLU A 805 13.03 -21.65 -8.66
CA GLU A 805 14.18 -22.33 -9.25
C GLU A 805 14.79 -21.52 -10.41
N PRO A 806 16.12 -21.53 -10.58
CA PRO A 806 16.79 -20.71 -11.60
C PRO A 806 16.28 -20.94 -13.03
N LEU A 807 15.95 -22.18 -13.40
CA LEU A 807 15.46 -22.53 -14.74
C LEU A 807 14.02 -22.07 -15.00
N GLY A 808 13.26 -21.72 -13.94
CA GLY A 808 11.91 -21.15 -14.05
C GLY A 808 11.90 -19.63 -14.20
N ALA A 809 13.06 -18.99 -14.36
CA ALA A 809 13.16 -17.54 -14.51
C ALA A 809 12.41 -17.07 -15.77
N PRO A 810 11.50 -16.08 -15.66
CA PRO A 810 10.86 -15.46 -16.82
C PRO A 810 11.87 -14.83 -17.78
N ASP A 811 11.57 -14.83 -19.07
CA ASP A 811 12.43 -14.21 -20.10
C ASP A 811 12.53 -12.69 -19.93
N ASP A 812 11.43 -12.03 -19.60
CA ASP A 812 11.36 -10.58 -19.40
C ASP A 812 11.75 -10.14 -17.97
N GLY A 813 12.22 -11.07 -17.14
CA GLY A 813 12.50 -10.81 -15.72
C GLY A 813 11.24 -10.53 -14.88
N VAL A 814 11.43 -9.94 -13.70
CA VAL A 814 10.35 -9.58 -12.77
C VAL A 814 10.52 -8.14 -12.30
N VAL A 815 9.79 -7.21 -12.92
CA VAL A 815 9.73 -5.80 -12.51
C VAL A 815 8.55 -5.60 -11.55
N LEU A 816 8.78 -4.94 -10.41
CA LEU A 816 7.74 -4.63 -9.42
C LEU A 816 7.61 -3.13 -9.14
N PHE A 817 8.69 -2.36 -9.26
CA PHE A 817 8.71 -0.97 -8.85
C PHE A 817 9.01 -0.05 -10.03
N ASP A 818 8.04 0.77 -10.40
CA ASP A 818 8.24 1.80 -11.40
C ASP A 818 8.95 3.01 -10.78
N VAL A 819 10.08 3.38 -11.36
CA VAL A 819 10.76 4.63 -11.08
C VAL A 819 10.17 5.72 -12.00
N PRO A 820 9.85 6.92 -11.48
CA PRO A 820 9.40 8.04 -12.30
C PRO A 820 10.38 8.32 -13.43
N ARG A 821 9.85 8.75 -14.58
CA ARG A 821 10.61 9.22 -15.75
C ARG A 821 10.25 10.66 -16.06
N GLU A 822 11.10 11.38 -16.78
CA GLU A 822 10.92 12.80 -17.07
C GLU A 822 9.61 13.06 -17.83
N GLU A 823 9.26 12.15 -18.73
CA GLU A 823 8.13 12.25 -19.65
C GLU A 823 6.78 12.03 -18.94
N ILE A 824 6.73 11.14 -17.94
CA ILE A 824 5.50 10.82 -17.19
C ILE A 824 5.42 11.62 -15.88
N GLY A 825 6.54 11.79 -15.18
CA GLY A 825 6.57 12.27 -13.80
C GLY A 825 5.83 11.34 -12.84
N ILE A 826 5.00 11.93 -11.97
CA ILE A 826 4.09 11.19 -11.08
C ILE A 826 2.67 11.43 -11.60
N PRO A 827 2.06 10.46 -12.30
CA PRO A 827 0.82 10.70 -13.01
C PRO A 827 -0.41 10.72 -12.10
N SER A 828 -0.36 10.00 -10.98
CA SER A 828 -1.44 9.92 -9.98
C SER A 828 -0.88 9.61 -8.60
N LEU A 829 -1.69 9.80 -7.56
CA LEU A 829 -1.34 9.38 -6.19
C LEU A 829 -1.09 7.86 -6.11
N GLY A 830 -1.75 7.07 -6.98
CA GLY A 830 -1.54 5.62 -7.05
C GLY A 830 -0.11 5.23 -7.43
N PHE A 831 0.59 6.06 -8.19
CA PHE A 831 1.99 5.83 -8.58
C PHE A 831 2.94 5.87 -7.36
N LEU A 832 2.56 6.59 -6.30
CA LEU A 832 3.33 6.61 -5.05
C LEU A 832 3.39 5.24 -4.35
N ARG A 833 2.61 4.23 -4.79
CA ARG A 833 2.77 2.84 -4.32
C ARG A 833 4.19 2.30 -4.56
N HIS A 834 4.90 2.79 -5.59
CA HIS A 834 6.26 2.37 -5.91
C HIS A 834 7.33 3.07 -5.05
N LEU A 835 6.96 4.15 -4.35
CA LEU A 835 7.84 4.85 -3.41
C LEU A 835 8.15 3.97 -2.20
N LYS A 836 9.44 3.76 -1.93
CA LYS A 836 9.90 3.13 -0.69
C LYS A 836 9.75 4.14 0.45
N LEU A 837 8.99 3.80 1.50
CA LEU A 837 8.75 4.69 2.65
C LEU A 837 9.52 4.28 3.92
N SER A 838 10.27 3.17 3.88
CA SER A 838 10.98 2.64 5.04
C SER A 838 12.18 1.79 4.64
N GLU A 839 13.21 1.84 5.49
CA GLU A 839 14.39 0.99 5.40
C GLU A 839 14.24 -0.37 6.09
N PHE A 840 13.06 -0.66 6.66
CA PHE A 840 12.77 -1.94 7.32
C PHE A 840 11.94 -2.86 6.43
N GLY A 841 12.34 -4.14 6.38
CA GLY A 841 11.67 -5.16 5.57
C GLY A 841 10.23 -5.48 6.00
N TRP A 842 9.83 -5.09 7.21
CA TRP A 842 8.50 -5.36 7.78
C TRP A 842 7.37 -4.44 7.31
N HIS A 843 7.71 -3.38 6.60
CA HIS A 843 6.70 -2.57 5.92
C HIS A 843 6.32 -3.26 4.60
N PRO A 844 5.05 -3.18 4.17
CA PRO A 844 4.66 -3.74 2.88
C PRO A 844 5.39 -3.06 1.72
N SER A 845 5.66 -3.80 0.64
CA SER A 845 6.30 -3.24 -0.57
C SER A 845 5.54 -2.04 -1.16
N TYR A 846 4.21 -2.09 -1.06
CA TYR A 846 3.27 -1.09 -1.58
C TYR A 846 2.47 -0.49 -0.41
N ALA A 847 3.10 0.41 0.34
CA ALA A 847 2.49 1.05 1.51
C ALA A 847 1.40 2.08 1.14
N VAL A 848 1.45 2.65 -0.07
CA VAL A 848 0.41 3.56 -0.58
C VAL A 848 -0.57 2.78 -1.45
N GLY A 849 -1.87 2.96 -1.22
CA GLY A 849 -2.93 2.34 -2.02
C GLY A 849 -3.23 0.87 -1.71
N ASN A 850 -2.73 0.35 -0.58
CA ASN A 850 -3.03 -1.00 -0.10
C ASN A 850 -3.43 -0.97 1.39
N SER A 851 -4.30 -1.88 1.80
CA SER A 851 -4.79 -2.01 3.18
C SER A 851 -3.98 -3.00 4.02
N LEU A 852 -2.78 -3.36 3.57
CA LEU A 852 -1.88 -4.25 4.31
C LEU A 852 -1.23 -3.46 5.45
N VAL A 853 -1.46 -3.95 6.67
CA VAL A 853 -0.87 -3.38 7.88
C VAL A 853 0.48 -4.04 8.16
N ASP A 854 1.43 -3.29 8.70
CA ASP A 854 2.66 -3.87 9.28
C ASP A 854 2.25 -4.91 10.34
N PRO A 855 2.82 -6.13 10.33
CA PRO A 855 2.40 -7.21 11.21
C PRO A 855 2.59 -6.91 12.72
N ARG A 856 3.35 -5.87 13.06
CA ARG A 856 3.57 -5.40 14.43
C ARG A 856 2.50 -4.40 14.89
N VAL A 857 1.65 -3.93 13.99
CA VAL A 857 0.56 -2.97 14.26
C VAL A 857 -0.75 -3.74 14.33
N GLY A 858 -1.54 -3.48 15.37
CA GLY A 858 -2.90 -4.03 15.48
C GLY A 858 -3.79 -3.56 14.34
N ARG A 859 -4.77 -4.38 13.94
CA ARG A 859 -5.69 -4.09 12.81
C ARG A 859 -6.55 -2.83 12.97
N LEU A 860 -6.62 -2.28 14.18
CA LEU A 860 -7.51 -1.18 14.53
C LEU A 860 -6.77 0.14 14.82
N HIS A 861 -5.45 0.14 14.65
CA HIS A 861 -4.56 1.25 14.99
C HIS A 861 -3.63 1.56 13.81
N THR A 862 -3.14 2.80 13.71
CA THR A 862 -2.18 3.18 12.65
C THR A 862 -0.71 3.06 13.06
N SER A 863 -0.43 2.68 14.31
CA SER A 863 0.92 2.42 14.81
C SER A 863 0.88 1.37 15.93
N PRO A 864 2.02 0.77 16.30
CA PRO A 864 2.05 -0.19 17.39
C PRO A 864 1.62 0.47 18.71
N VAL A 865 0.80 -0.25 19.49
CA VAL A 865 0.50 0.10 20.88
C VAL A 865 1.72 -0.32 21.71
N LEU A 866 2.34 0.63 22.38
CA LEU A 866 3.48 0.36 23.23
C LEU A 866 2.99 0.31 24.67
N ARG A 867 2.71 -0.91 25.17
CA ARG A 867 2.77 -1.14 26.62
C ARG A 867 4.25 -1.11 26.97
N THR A 868 4.64 -0.25 27.91
CA THR A 868 6.04 0.09 28.19
C THR A 868 6.92 -1.15 28.34
N SER A 869 8.21 -1.08 28.02
CA SER A 869 9.15 -2.20 28.25
C SER A 869 9.43 -2.51 29.73
N GLN A 870 8.70 -1.91 30.67
CA GLN A 870 8.61 -2.35 32.07
C GLN A 870 7.41 -3.29 32.32
N GLU A 871 6.57 -3.55 31.32
CA GLU A 871 5.53 -4.60 31.32
C GLU A 871 5.87 -5.75 30.36
#